data_AF-A0AAU4GXI1-F1
#
_entry.id   AF-A0AAU4GXI1-F1
#
_cell.length_a   1.000
_cell.length_b   1.000
_cell.length_c   1.000
_cell.angle_alpha   90.00
_cell.angle_beta   90.00
_cell.angle_gamma   90.00
#
_symmetry.space_group_name_H-M   'P 1'
#
loop_
_entity.id
_entity.type
_entity.pdbx_description
1 polymer ?
#
loop_
_entity_poly.entity_id
_entity_poly.type
_entity_poly.pdbx_seq_one_letter_code
_entity_poly.pdbx_strand_id
1 'polypeptide(L)'
;MHHRWWGTAVVSTAALTLLVGSQGAAVALPAKAPTGGEFASSFESGDPSPDWLNTVDTAPDGAKRASGVDGGYSTGIPGNVTDHVTDVRASSENTGGGEVKENLVDGESGTKWLTFEPTGWVEFDLDKPARIVTYALTSANDFAERDPKDWTLSGSTDGKDWKTLDTRSGETFADRFQTKSYDLAEPAEYQHFRLDVTKNNGASGILQLADVQFSTGGSTAPIPEDMLSLVDRGPSGSPTAKAGAGFTGKRALRYAGRHTATGRAYSYNKVFDVNVPVGRDTALSYRLFPQMSDGDLDYDATNVAVDLAFTDGTYLSGLGATDSHGFALTPQGQGAAKILYVNQWNNVLSRIGSVAAGKTVDRILLDYDSPGGPAKFRGWLDDVSLRTVAPEKPKAHLSDYALTTRGTNSSGSFSRGNNFPAAALPHGFNFWTPVTNSSSLSWLYDYARANNDDNLPTLQALSLSHEPSPWMGDRQTFQVMPSAASGTPDTDPTARELAFKHENETARPYYYGVTFENGLKAEMAPTDHAASLRFTYPGDDASVIFDNVTEQAGLTLDKENGTVTGYSDVKSGLSTGATRLFVYGTFDAPVTDGSSSGVKGYLKFKPGADHTVTLRLATSLISVDQAKDNLRQEIPDGTSFDTVKKQAQKVWDKLLGKVEVQGATPDQLTTLYSSMYRLYLYPNSGFEKVGSTYQYASPFSPMPSQDTPTHTGAKIVDGKVYVNNGFWDTYRTTWPAYSFLTPGQAGEMVDGFVQQYKDGGWTSRWSSPGYADLMTGTSSDVAFADAYVKGVKFDAKAAYDAAVKNATVVPPASGVGRKGMTTSPFLGYTSTDTGEGFSWAMEGYVNDYGIAKMGQALYKKTGEKHYKEESEYFLNRAQDYVNLFDKQAGFFQGKDAKGNWRVDSASYDPKVWGYDYTETDGWGYAFTAPQDSKGLANLYGGQKALGDKLDQYFTTPETASPTNAGSYGGVIHEMTEARDVRMGQYGHSNQVAHHVTYMYDAAGEPWKAQKDVREVLSRLYTGSEIGQGYHGDEDNGEQSAWYLFSALGFYPLVMGSGEYAIGSPLFTKATVHLENGKDLVVKAPKNSTKNIYVQGLKVNGQNWTKTSLPHSLLEKGGVLDFSMGSKPSSWGSGKNAAPVSITKNDQVPTPRGDQLAGVGALFDNTSATDATVASVDLPVTKATKGVQYTLTSSKDHTQAPTGWTLQGSTDGSKWKTLDKRSGESFTWDRQTRVFSVKSPGSYAHYRLVLNSSSTLAEVELLA
;
A
#
# COMPACT_ATOMS: atom_id res chain seq x y z
N MET A 1 -24.79 -83.88 37.66
CA MET A 1 -26.09 -84.05 38.35
C MET A 1 -27.04 -82.99 37.77
N HIS A 2 -27.85 -83.40 36.79
CA HIS A 2 -29.33 -83.47 36.87
C HIS A 2 -29.97 -82.08 37.06
N HIS A 3 -30.86 -81.55 36.23
CA HIS A 3 -31.68 -82.02 35.10
C HIS A 3 -32.16 -80.74 34.34
N ARG A 4 -32.20 -80.72 32.98
CA ARG A 4 -33.39 -80.87 32.10
C ARG A 4 -34.58 -79.93 32.42
N TRP A 5 -35.39 -79.34 31.53
CA TRP A 5 -35.66 -79.38 30.07
C TRP A 5 -36.76 -78.29 29.81
N TRP A 6 -36.70 -77.50 28.74
CA TRP A 6 -37.54 -77.50 27.51
C TRP A 6 -39.06 -77.20 27.60
N GLY A 7 -39.52 -76.26 26.75
CA GLY A 7 -40.87 -76.20 26.14
C GLY A 7 -41.54 -74.80 26.16
N THR A 8 -41.54 -73.98 25.08
CA THR A 8 -42.57 -73.84 24.00
C THR A 8 -44.03 -73.81 24.49
N ALA A 9 -44.96 -72.95 24.08
CA ALA A 9 -45.11 -71.77 23.23
C ALA A 9 -46.58 -71.27 23.46
N VAL A 10 -46.96 -70.00 23.21
CA VAL A 10 -47.98 -69.56 22.23
C VAL A 10 -48.96 -68.50 22.81
N VAL A 11 -48.93 -67.30 22.20
CA VAL A 11 -50.05 -66.41 21.76
C VAL A 11 -50.86 -65.56 22.76
N SER A 12 -50.70 -64.22 22.67
CA SER A 12 -51.74 -63.22 22.31
C SER A 12 -51.57 -61.84 22.96
N THR A 13 -51.34 -60.83 22.11
CA THR A 13 -51.89 -59.45 22.10
C THR A 13 -52.33 -58.74 23.39
N ALA A 14 -51.66 -57.61 23.66
CA ALA A 14 -52.17 -56.23 23.57
C ALA A 14 -52.04 -55.33 24.83
N ALA A 15 -51.60 -54.10 24.52
CA ALA A 15 -51.85 -52.81 25.17
C ALA A 15 -50.98 -52.36 26.37
N LEU A 16 -50.14 -51.36 26.04
CA LEU A 16 -49.92 -50.08 26.72
C LEU A 16 -49.73 -50.07 28.26
N THR A 17 -48.55 -49.69 28.74
CA THR A 17 -48.25 -48.32 29.23
C THR A 17 -46.87 -48.24 29.92
N LEU A 18 -46.18 -47.12 29.68
CA LEU A 18 -45.25 -46.40 30.55
C LEU A 18 -44.18 -47.20 31.33
N LEU A 19 -42.94 -47.11 30.86
CA LEU A 19 -41.75 -47.34 31.68
C LEU A 19 -40.83 -46.13 31.63
N VAL A 20 -40.73 -45.47 32.78
CA VAL A 20 -39.61 -44.62 33.20
C VAL A 20 -38.37 -45.52 33.21
N GLY A 21 -37.43 -45.23 32.31
CA GLY A 21 -36.15 -45.91 32.22
C GLY A 21 -35.02 -44.97 32.63
N SER A 22 -34.59 -45.07 33.88
CA SER A 22 -33.27 -44.62 34.30
C SER A 22 -32.21 -45.49 33.60
N GLN A 23 -31.41 -44.91 32.72
CA GLN A 23 -30.14 -45.51 32.29
C GLN A 23 -29.01 -44.54 32.65
N GLY A 24 -28.22 -44.95 33.65
CA GLY A 24 -26.90 -44.38 33.86
C GLY A 24 -26.05 -44.73 32.65
N ALA A 25 -25.69 -43.71 31.87
CA ALA A 25 -24.62 -43.82 30.90
C ALA A 25 -23.30 -43.90 31.67
N ALA A 26 -22.61 -45.02 31.53
CA ALA A 26 -21.20 -45.13 31.88
C ALA A 26 -20.45 -44.05 31.12
N VAL A 27 -19.76 -43.17 31.85
CA VAL A 27 -18.80 -42.21 31.30
C VAL A 27 -17.70 -43.04 30.64
N ALA A 28 -17.71 -43.10 29.31
CA ALA A 28 -16.55 -43.55 28.56
C ALA A 28 -15.44 -42.53 28.82
N LEU A 29 -14.36 -42.98 29.46
CA LEU A 29 -13.12 -42.22 29.53
C LEU A 29 -12.68 -41.89 28.09
N PRO A 30 -12.23 -40.66 27.80
CA PRO A 30 -11.73 -40.32 26.48
C PRO A 30 -10.60 -41.27 26.08
N ALA A 31 -10.60 -41.67 24.81
CA ALA A 31 -9.54 -42.48 24.25
C ALA A 31 -8.20 -41.78 24.48
N LYS A 32 -7.23 -42.54 25.00
CA LYS A 32 -5.88 -42.08 25.31
C LYS A 32 -5.27 -41.37 24.09
N ALA A 33 -4.85 -40.12 24.28
CA ALA A 33 -4.22 -39.28 23.26
C ALA A 33 -3.11 -40.04 22.49
N PRO A 34 -2.98 -39.83 21.16
CA PRO A 34 -1.93 -40.45 20.37
C PRO A 34 -0.57 -40.16 21.03
N THR A 35 0.14 -41.25 21.33
CA THR A 35 1.44 -41.19 21.98
C THR A 35 2.50 -40.71 21.00
N GLY A 36 3.04 -39.51 21.25
CA GLY A 36 4.36 -39.05 20.76
C GLY A 36 4.40 -38.68 19.28
N GLY A 37 3.89 -37.51 18.93
CA GLY A 37 3.96 -36.96 17.58
C GLY A 37 3.61 -35.48 17.60
N GLU A 38 3.98 -34.76 16.55
CA GLU A 38 3.58 -33.37 16.31
C GLU A 38 2.04 -33.22 16.34
N PHE A 39 1.55 -32.00 16.51
CA PHE A 39 0.11 -31.69 16.48
C PHE A 39 -0.18 -30.63 15.42
N ALA A 40 -1.31 -30.76 14.72
CA ALA A 40 -1.85 -29.73 13.83
C ALA A 40 -3.38 -29.84 13.76
N SER A 41 -4.08 -28.70 13.69
CA SER A 41 -5.53 -28.63 13.40
C SER A 41 -5.89 -27.26 12.80
N SER A 42 -6.64 -27.28 11.70
CA SER A 42 -7.37 -26.14 11.11
C SER A 42 -8.89 -26.30 11.34
N PHE A 43 -9.28 -27.14 12.31
CA PHE A 43 -10.67 -27.38 12.70
C PHE A 43 -11.55 -27.99 11.59
N GLU A 44 -10.93 -28.56 10.56
CA GLU A 44 -11.61 -29.28 9.50
C GLU A 44 -12.11 -30.65 9.97
N SER A 45 -13.06 -31.24 9.25
CA SER A 45 -13.66 -32.53 9.62
C SER A 45 -12.69 -33.72 9.63
N GLY A 46 -11.52 -33.58 8.98
CA GLY A 46 -10.44 -34.56 8.97
C GLY A 46 -9.35 -34.33 10.03
N ASP A 47 -9.38 -33.17 10.70
CA ASP A 47 -8.39 -32.79 11.70
C ASP A 47 -8.81 -33.27 13.10
N PRO A 48 -7.89 -33.27 14.09
CA PRO A 48 -8.28 -33.37 15.49
C PRO A 48 -9.35 -32.33 15.83
N SER A 49 -10.51 -32.80 16.30
CA SER A 49 -11.59 -31.94 16.81
C SER A 49 -11.25 -31.43 18.22
N PRO A 50 -11.67 -30.21 18.60
CA PRO A 50 -11.48 -29.73 19.97
C PRO A 50 -12.08 -30.68 21.00
N ASP A 51 -11.30 -31.04 22.01
CA ASP A 51 -11.77 -31.83 23.16
C ASP A 51 -12.66 -30.98 24.08
N TRP A 52 -12.44 -29.66 24.05
CA TRP A 52 -13.09 -28.69 24.92
C TRP A 52 -13.62 -27.50 24.12
N LEU A 53 -14.87 -27.13 24.37
CA LEU A 53 -15.51 -25.91 23.88
C LEU A 53 -16.07 -25.15 25.08
N ASN A 54 -16.02 -23.81 25.03
CA ASN A 54 -16.55 -22.92 26.09
C ASN A 54 -16.10 -23.32 27.51
N THR A 55 -14.87 -23.83 27.66
CA THR A 55 -14.40 -24.41 28.92
C THR A 55 -13.08 -23.79 29.37
N VAL A 56 -13.10 -23.16 30.55
CA VAL A 56 -11.91 -22.55 31.16
C VAL A 56 -10.96 -23.58 31.76
N ASP A 57 -9.66 -23.33 31.63
CA ASP A 57 -8.58 -24.09 32.26
C ASP A 57 -8.60 -23.92 33.79
N THR A 58 -8.13 -24.95 34.50
CA THR A 58 -8.07 -24.94 35.96
C THR A 58 -6.62 -24.93 36.41
N ALA A 59 -6.29 -23.99 37.30
CA ALA A 59 -4.97 -23.93 37.92
C ALA A 59 -4.71 -25.16 38.81
N PRO A 60 -3.44 -25.48 39.15
CA PRO A 60 -3.11 -26.63 39.99
C PRO A 60 -3.80 -26.67 41.36
N ASP A 61 -4.27 -25.53 41.88
CA ASP A 61 -5.00 -25.39 43.13
C ASP A 61 -6.52 -25.60 43.00
N GLY A 62 -7.01 -25.86 41.78
CA GLY A 62 -8.44 -26.05 41.49
C GLY A 62 -9.20 -24.77 41.13
N ALA A 63 -8.55 -23.60 41.12
CA ALA A 63 -9.19 -22.35 40.75
C ALA A 63 -9.38 -22.24 39.23
N LYS A 64 -10.52 -21.69 38.79
CA LYS A 64 -10.73 -21.33 37.38
C LYS A 64 -9.72 -20.26 36.97
N ARG A 65 -9.12 -20.40 35.79
CA ARG A 65 -8.31 -19.35 35.15
C ARG A 65 -9.20 -18.39 34.35
N ALA A 66 -10.17 -17.79 35.01
CA ALA A 66 -10.97 -16.71 34.47
C ALA A 66 -11.37 -15.72 35.57
N SER A 67 -11.51 -14.45 35.21
CA SER A 67 -11.97 -13.39 36.10
C SER A 67 -12.45 -12.20 35.29
N GLY A 68 -13.65 -11.70 35.57
CA GLY A 68 -14.18 -10.46 34.94
C GLY A 68 -14.51 -10.60 33.45
N VAL A 69 -14.58 -11.82 32.92
CA VAL A 69 -14.99 -12.12 31.54
C VAL A 69 -16.22 -13.01 31.58
N ASP A 70 -17.18 -12.75 30.70
CA ASP A 70 -18.25 -13.70 30.37
C ASP A 70 -18.33 -13.93 28.86
N GLY A 71 -18.97 -15.01 28.43
CA GLY A 71 -19.14 -15.35 27.01
C GLY A 71 -20.34 -14.64 26.37
N GLY A 72 -20.78 -13.52 26.94
CA GLY A 72 -21.97 -12.78 26.55
C GLY A 72 -21.79 -11.99 25.27
N TYR A 73 -21.47 -12.66 24.16
CA TYR A 73 -21.40 -12.06 22.84
C TYR A 73 -22.68 -12.36 22.07
N SER A 74 -23.83 -11.83 22.52
CA SER A 74 -25.03 -11.77 21.67
C SER A 74 -25.05 -10.41 20.97
N THR A 75 -24.63 -10.36 19.72
CA THR A 75 -25.04 -9.28 18.82
C THR A 75 -26.49 -9.55 18.42
N GLY A 76 -27.33 -8.50 18.49
CA GLY A 76 -28.69 -8.57 17.99
C GLY A 76 -29.83 -8.70 19.01
N ILE A 77 -31.02 -8.96 18.48
CA ILE A 77 -32.29 -9.00 19.21
C ILE A 77 -32.35 -10.19 20.19
N PRO A 78 -33.10 -10.10 21.30
CA PRO A 78 -33.23 -11.21 22.26
C PRO A 78 -33.67 -12.51 21.57
N GLY A 79 -32.99 -13.62 21.84
CA GLY A 79 -33.27 -14.92 21.21
C GLY A 79 -32.74 -15.06 19.78
N ASN A 80 -31.79 -14.20 19.37
CA ASN A 80 -31.13 -14.26 18.06
C ASN A 80 -30.57 -15.66 17.76
N VAL A 81 -30.89 -16.20 16.59
CA VAL A 81 -30.39 -17.47 16.07
C VAL A 81 -29.62 -17.31 14.76
N THR A 82 -29.25 -16.08 14.38
CA THR A 82 -28.48 -15.81 13.16
C THR A 82 -27.11 -16.51 13.15
N ASP A 83 -26.50 -16.79 14.31
CA ASP A 83 -25.31 -17.65 14.44
C ASP A 83 -25.53 -19.09 13.93
N HIS A 84 -26.77 -19.52 13.72
CA HIS A 84 -27.13 -20.81 13.11
C HIS A 84 -27.30 -20.74 11.59
N VAL A 85 -27.18 -19.56 10.97
CA VAL A 85 -27.21 -19.42 9.51
C VAL A 85 -25.93 -20.04 8.94
N THR A 86 -26.15 -21.05 8.11
CA THR A 86 -25.14 -21.85 7.44
C THR A 86 -24.93 -21.49 5.99
N ASP A 87 -25.88 -20.84 5.33
CA ASP A 87 -25.69 -20.37 3.96
C ASP A 87 -26.56 -19.14 3.71
N VAL A 88 -26.08 -18.26 2.85
CA VAL A 88 -26.80 -17.07 2.40
C VAL A 88 -26.72 -16.99 0.89
N ARG A 89 -27.87 -16.92 0.21
CA ARG A 89 -27.98 -16.80 -1.24
C ARG A 89 -28.76 -15.54 -1.57
N ALA A 90 -28.33 -14.78 -2.56
CA ALA A 90 -29.00 -13.52 -2.91
C ALA A 90 -29.17 -13.37 -4.42
N SER A 91 -30.10 -12.50 -4.83
CA SER A 91 -30.37 -12.22 -6.24
C SER A 91 -29.20 -11.55 -6.97
N SER A 92 -28.40 -10.76 -6.26
CA SER A 92 -27.24 -10.00 -6.74
C SER A 92 -26.46 -9.47 -5.54
N GLU A 93 -25.26 -8.93 -5.75
CA GLU A 93 -24.40 -8.32 -4.72
C GLU A 93 -23.31 -7.44 -5.35
N ASN A 94 -22.75 -6.50 -4.58
CA ASN A 94 -21.62 -5.67 -4.97
C ASN A 94 -20.30 -6.19 -4.37
N THR A 95 -19.80 -7.29 -4.92
CA THR A 95 -18.54 -7.93 -4.49
C THR A 95 -17.32 -7.02 -4.65
N GLY A 96 -17.32 -6.14 -5.65
CA GLY A 96 -16.24 -5.17 -5.88
C GLY A 96 -16.07 -4.18 -4.73
N GLY A 97 -17.17 -3.81 -4.06
CA GLY A 97 -17.17 -2.95 -2.87
C GLY A 97 -17.10 -3.69 -1.54
N GLY A 98 -17.05 -5.04 -1.53
CA GLY A 98 -17.18 -5.84 -0.31
C GLY A 98 -18.58 -5.80 0.32
N GLU A 99 -19.59 -5.36 -0.43
CA GLU A 99 -20.97 -5.19 0.04
C GLU A 99 -21.81 -6.44 -0.30
N VAL A 100 -21.43 -7.56 0.30
CA VAL A 100 -21.89 -8.91 -0.06
C VAL A 100 -23.01 -9.42 0.83
N LYS A 101 -23.72 -10.47 0.38
CA LYS A 101 -24.87 -11.05 1.09
C LYS A 101 -24.52 -11.58 2.49
N GLU A 102 -23.28 -12.01 2.72
CA GLU A 102 -22.79 -12.50 4.01
C GLU A 102 -22.79 -11.40 5.09
N ASN A 103 -22.71 -10.13 4.68
CA ASN A 103 -22.81 -8.99 5.59
C ASN A 103 -24.19 -8.95 6.29
N LEU A 104 -25.23 -9.56 5.71
CA LEU A 104 -26.57 -9.60 6.31
C LEU A 104 -26.69 -10.48 7.56
N VAL A 105 -25.65 -11.22 7.92
CA VAL A 105 -25.68 -12.16 9.05
C VAL A 105 -24.40 -12.10 9.89
N ASP A 106 -23.56 -11.09 9.67
CA ASP A 106 -22.31 -10.91 10.43
C ASP A 106 -22.51 -10.27 11.82
N GLY A 107 -23.72 -9.77 12.06
CA GLY A 107 -24.12 -9.05 13.27
C GLY A 107 -23.47 -7.67 13.40
N GLU A 108 -22.95 -7.10 12.30
CA GLU A 108 -22.33 -5.78 12.23
C GLU A 108 -23.23 -4.83 11.44
N SER A 109 -23.59 -3.71 12.06
CA SER A 109 -24.34 -2.68 11.35
C SER A 109 -23.46 -1.88 10.36
N GLY A 110 -22.14 -1.91 10.55
CA GLY A 110 -21.16 -1.16 9.74
C GLY A 110 -20.98 -1.69 8.32
N THR A 111 -21.19 -2.99 8.12
CA THR A 111 -21.15 -3.66 6.82
C THR A 111 -22.55 -3.64 6.17
N LYS A 112 -22.64 -3.97 4.88
CA LYS A 112 -23.93 -4.07 4.20
C LYS A 112 -23.91 -4.98 2.99
N TRP A 113 -25.05 -5.58 2.68
CA TRP A 113 -25.33 -6.10 1.35
C TRP A 113 -25.86 -4.97 0.47
N LEU A 114 -25.37 -4.88 -0.76
CA LEU A 114 -25.84 -3.91 -1.75
C LEU A 114 -26.06 -4.60 -3.11
N THR A 115 -27.13 -4.21 -3.79
CA THR A 115 -27.37 -4.58 -5.20
C THR A 115 -27.55 -3.34 -6.05
N PHE A 116 -27.11 -3.40 -7.30
CA PHE A 116 -27.38 -2.35 -8.30
C PHE A 116 -28.75 -2.53 -8.97
N GLU A 117 -29.75 -2.89 -8.17
CA GLU A 117 -31.16 -3.00 -8.55
C GLU A 117 -32.04 -2.41 -7.42
N PRO A 118 -33.23 -1.86 -7.70
CA PRO A 118 -34.07 -1.24 -6.67
C PRO A 118 -34.81 -2.25 -5.76
N THR A 119 -34.67 -3.54 -6.06
CA THR A 119 -35.31 -4.68 -5.39
C THR A 119 -34.36 -5.87 -5.37
N GLY A 120 -34.58 -6.85 -4.49
CA GLY A 120 -33.76 -8.04 -4.42
C GLY A 120 -34.29 -9.06 -3.42
N TRP A 121 -33.85 -10.31 -3.55
CA TRP A 121 -34.18 -11.37 -2.60
C TRP A 121 -32.93 -11.95 -1.95
N VAL A 122 -33.08 -12.44 -0.72
CA VAL A 122 -32.05 -13.13 0.05
C VAL A 122 -32.67 -14.36 0.72
N GLU A 123 -32.01 -15.50 0.58
CA GLU A 123 -32.32 -16.78 1.21
C GLU A 123 -31.27 -17.10 2.29
N PHE A 124 -31.74 -17.65 3.41
CA PHE A 124 -30.94 -18.00 4.57
C PHE A 124 -31.22 -19.46 4.94
N ASP A 125 -30.17 -20.27 5.01
CA ASP A 125 -30.27 -21.69 5.42
C ASP A 125 -29.70 -21.86 6.82
N LEU A 126 -30.44 -22.46 7.73
CA LEU A 126 -29.97 -22.75 9.08
C LEU A 126 -29.44 -24.19 9.23
N ASP A 127 -28.56 -24.40 10.21
CA ASP A 127 -28.02 -25.73 10.55
C ASP A 127 -29.10 -26.76 10.93
N LYS A 128 -30.23 -26.27 11.44
CA LYS A 128 -31.44 -27.03 11.78
C LYS A 128 -32.67 -26.13 11.70
N PRO A 129 -33.89 -26.71 11.64
CA PRO A 129 -35.11 -25.91 11.75
C PRO A 129 -35.13 -25.06 13.02
N ALA A 130 -35.47 -23.78 12.88
CA ALA A 130 -35.60 -22.85 14.01
C ALA A 130 -37.00 -22.25 14.06
N ARG A 131 -37.59 -22.23 15.27
CA ARG A 131 -38.91 -21.66 15.54
C ARG A 131 -38.81 -20.16 15.74
N ILE A 132 -38.94 -19.39 14.65
CA ILE A 132 -38.84 -17.93 14.64
C ILE A 132 -40.15 -17.30 15.07
N VAL A 133 -40.08 -16.26 15.89
CA VAL A 133 -41.21 -15.43 16.33
C VAL A 133 -41.02 -13.96 16.01
N THR A 134 -39.77 -13.50 15.87
CA THR A 134 -39.41 -12.12 15.52
C THR A 134 -38.26 -12.15 14.53
N TYR A 135 -38.23 -11.22 13.58
CA TYR A 135 -37.05 -10.92 12.79
C TYR A 135 -36.71 -9.43 12.89
N ALA A 136 -35.49 -9.04 12.56
CA ALA A 136 -35.11 -7.63 12.50
C ALA A 136 -34.31 -7.33 11.25
N LEU A 137 -34.44 -6.10 10.77
CA LEU A 137 -33.67 -5.53 9.66
C LEU A 137 -32.90 -4.31 10.17
N THR A 138 -31.66 -4.13 9.73
CA THR A 138 -30.82 -2.98 10.09
C THR A 138 -30.53 -2.11 8.86
N SER A 139 -30.74 -0.79 8.96
CA SER A 139 -30.34 0.14 7.88
C SER A 139 -28.81 0.22 7.76
N ALA A 140 -28.29 0.31 6.55
CA ALA A 140 -26.85 0.47 6.23
C ALA A 140 -26.23 1.82 6.67
N ASN A 141 -25.09 2.24 6.11
CA ASN A 141 -24.31 3.41 6.55
C ASN A 141 -24.55 4.73 5.80
N ASP A 142 -24.95 4.73 4.53
CA ASP A 142 -24.83 5.90 3.64
C ASP A 142 -26.16 6.59 3.24
N PHE A 143 -27.03 5.99 2.41
CA PHE A 143 -28.21 6.66 1.82
C PHE A 143 -29.56 6.03 2.18
N ALA A 144 -30.45 6.81 2.80
CA ALA A 144 -31.75 6.36 3.30
C ALA A 144 -32.73 5.92 2.21
N GLU A 145 -32.57 6.41 0.98
CA GLU A 145 -33.44 6.09 -0.16
C GLU A 145 -33.20 4.66 -0.68
N ARG A 146 -32.07 4.05 -0.32
CA ARG A 146 -31.67 2.70 -0.75
C ARG A 146 -32.16 1.59 0.18
N ASP A 147 -32.61 1.92 1.38
CA ASP A 147 -33.03 0.91 2.37
C ASP A 147 -34.38 0.25 1.98
N PRO A 148 -34.71 -0.95 2.48
CA PRO A 148 -35.98 -1.62 2.19
C PRO A 148 -37.19 -0.82 2.69
N LYS A 149 -38.26 -0.79 1.90
CA LYS A 149 -39.53 -0.14 2.23
C LYS A 149 -40.71 -1.12 2.25
N ASP A 150 -40.76 -2.01 1.27
CA ASP A 150 -41.76 -3.07 1.17
C ASP A 150 -41.04 -4.41 0.98
N TRP A 151 -41.45 -5.46 1.70
CA TRP A 151 -40.86 -6.80 1.58
C TRP A 151 -41.80 -7.91 2.04
N THR A 152 -41.47 -9.14 1.65
CA THR A 152 -42.11 -10.37 2.11
C THR A 152 -41.08 -11.29 2.73
N LEU A 153 -41.34 -11.80 3.95
CA LEU A 153 -40.56 -12.87 4.56
C LEU A 153 -41.29 -14.20 4.38
N SER A 154 -40.58 -15.23 3.94
CA SER A 154 -41.12 -16.59 3.72
C SER A 154 -40.23 -17.65 4.37
N GLY A 155 -40.79 -18.82 4.67
CA GLY A 155 -40.07 -19.98 5.22
C GLY A 155 -40.32 -21.24 4.39
N SER A 156 -39.34 -22.14 4.33
CA SER A 156 -39.40 -23.41 3.61
C SER A 156 -38.70 -24.54 4.38
N THR A 157 -39.21 -25.76 4.21
CA THR A 157 -38.61 -26.99 4.77
C THR A 157 -37.62 -27.66 3.81
N ASP A 158 -37.64 -27.31 2.53
CA ASP A 158 -36.85 -27.97 1.47
C ASP A 158 -36.13 -27.00 0.53
N GLY A 159 -36.27 -25.69 0.77
CA GLY A 159 -35.70 -24.62 -0.04
C GLY A 159 -36.40 -24.42 -1.40
N LYS A 160 -37.50 -25.12 -1.67
CA LYS A 160 -38.22 -25.08 -2.95
C LYS A 160 -39.64 -24.57 -2.78
N ASP A 161 -40.37 -25.12 -1.80
CA ASP A 161 -41.73 -24.73 -1.50
C ASP A 161 -41.74 -23.69 -0.37
N TRP A 162 -42.08 -22.45 -0.71
CA TRP A 162 -42.01 -21.30 0.19
C TRP A 162 -43.39 -20.89 0.71
N LYS A 163 -43.52 -20.77 2.03
CA LYS A 163 -44.71 -20.24 2.71
C LYS A 163 -44.45 -18.82 3.22
N THR A 164 -45.29 -17.86 2.84
CA THR A 164 -45.24 -16.49 3.38
C THR A 164 -45.49 -16.50 4.89
N LEU A 165 -44.59 -15.84 5.63
CA LEU A 165 -44.63 -15.68 7.08
C LEU A 165 -45.03 -14.27 7.48
N ASP A 166 -44.57 -13.25 6.74
CA ASP A 166 -44.88 -11.84 6.97
C ASP A 166 -44.80 -11.02 5.68
N THR A 167 -45.54 -9.91 5.63
CA THR A 167 -45.49 -8.93 4.55
C THR A 167 -45.55 -7.53 5.14
N ARG A 168 -44.57 -6.69 4.81
CA ARG A 168 -44.48 -5.30 5.28
C ARG A 168 -44.55 -4.34 4.10
N SER A 169 -45.11 -3.17 4.35
CA SER A 169 -45.20 -2.11 3.34
C SER A 169 -45.18 -0.73 3.99
N GLY A 170 -44.53 0.23 3.34
CA GLY A 170 -44.42 1.61 3.80
C GLY A 170 -43.46 1.80 4.97
N GLU A 171 -42.54 0.86 5.20
CA GLU A 171 -41.55 0.95 6.26
C GLU A 171 -40.47 1.98 5.93
N THR A 172 -39.90 2.58 6.99
CA THR A 172 -38.80 3.54 6.89
C THR A 172 -37.87 3.38 8.09
N PHE A 173 -36.61 3.75 7.89
CA PHE A 173 -35.58 3.83 8.92
C PHE A 173 -35.24 5.32 9.13
N ALA A 174 -35.37 5.79 10.36
CA ALA A 174 -35.20 7.21 10.71
C ALA A 174 -33.72 7.61 10.82
N ASP A 175 -32.86 6.66 11.20
CA ASP A 175 -31.43 6.84 11.42
C ASP A 175 -30.64 5.79 10.60
N ARG A 176 -29.34 6.04 10.37
CA ARG A 176 -28.41 5.03 9.85
C ARG A 176 -28.08 4.02 10.96
N PHE A 177 -27.75 2.78 10.58
CA PHE A 177 -27.47 1.69 11.53
C PHE A 177 -28.65 1.34 12.45
N GLN A 178 -29.87 1.71 12.06
CA GLN A 178 -31.06 1.50 12.87
C GLN A 178 -31.58 0.08 12.65
N THR A 179 -31.57 -0.72 13.71
CA THR A 179 -32.25 -2.03 13.73
C THR A 179 -33.72 -1.86 14.11
N LYS A 180 -34.62 -2.37 13.27
CA LYS A 180 -36.07 -2.46 13.56
C LYS A 180 -36.50 -3.92 13.63
N SER A 181 -37.22 -4.28 14.68
CA SER A 181 -37.75 -5.63 14.89
C SER A 181 -39.22 -5.75 14.47
N TYR A 182 -39.58 -6.92 13.97
CA TYR A 182 -40.87 -7.26 13.39
C TYR A 182 -41.33 -8.62 13.93
N ASP A 183 -42.36 -8.62 14.75
CA ASP A 183 -42.96 -9.85 15.26
C ASP A 183 -43.81 -10.52 14.18
N LEU A 184 -43.67 -11.84 14.06
CA LEU A 184 -44.52 -12.69 13.24
C LEU A 184 -45.88 -12.85 13.91
N ALA A 185 -46.94 -12.87 13.11
CA ALA A 185 -48.31 -13.08 13.61
C ALA A 185 -48.46 -14.43 14.33
N GLU A 186 -47.74 -15.45 13.85
CA GLU A 186 -47.66 -16.77 14.46
C GLU A 186 -46.20 -17.28 14.38
N PRO A 187 -45.67 -17.95 15.42
CA PRO A 187 -44.37 -18.61 15.35
C PRO A 187 -44.25 -19.56 14.16
N ALA A 188 -43.12 -19.51 13.47
CA ALA A 188 -42.86 -20.28 12.25
C ALA A 188 -41.57 -21.10 12.40
N GLU A 189 -41.64 -22.41 12.19
CA GLU A 189 -40.48 -23.31 12.30
C GLU A 189 -40.05 -23.80 10.92
N TYR A 190 -38.91 -23.31 10.44
CA TYR A 190 -38.36 -23.63 9.13
C TYR A 190 -36.83 -23.70 9.21
N GLN A 191 -36.23 -24.41 8.26
CA GLN A 191 -34.78 -24.44 8.09
C GLN A 191 -34.31 -23.39 7.07
N HIS A 192 -35.17 -23.02 6.12
CA HIS A 192 -34.87 -22.06 5.07
C HIS A 192 -35.78 -20.84 5.22
N PHE A 193 -35.21 -19.63 5.12
CA PHE A 193 -35.95 -18.36 5.15
C PHE A 193 -35.63 -17.54 3.90
N ARG A 194 -36.59 -16.79 3.37
CA ARG A 194 -36.38 -15.87 2.24
C ARG A 194 -36.96 -14.50 2.53
N LEU A 195 -36.13 -13.48 2.48
CA LEU A 195 -36.52 -12.07 2.47
C LEU A 195 -36.57 -11.57 1.03
N ASP A 196 -37.73 -11.14 0.58
CA ASP A 196 -37.97 -10.64 -0.78
C ASP A 196 -38.34 -9.16 -0.71
N VAL A 197 -37.38 -8.26 -0.97
CA VAL A 197 -37.57 -6.81 -0.94
C VAL A 197 -38.17 -6.36 -2.26
N THR A 198 -39.45 -6.02 -2.22
CA THR A 198 -40.25 -5.64 -3.39
C THR A 198 -40.22 -4.15 -3.69
N LYS A 199 -39.72 -3.33 -2.75
CA LYS A 199 -39.51 -1.89 -2.95
C LYS A 199 -38.49 -1.32 -1.98
N ASN A 200 -37.57 -0.49 -2.47
CA ASN A 200 -36.70 0.35 -1.64
C ASN A 200 -37.37 1.70 -1.28
N ASN A 201 -36.66 2.54 -0.53
CA ASN A 201 -37.16 3.82 -0.04
C ASN A 201 -37.00 5.00 -1.01
N GLY A 202 -36.83 4.76 -2.32
CA GLY A 202 -36.87 5.79 -3.36
C GLY A 202 -35.68 5.86 -4.31
N ALA A 203 -34.64 5.04 -4.15
CA ALA A 203 -33.53 4.97 -5.09
C ALA A 203 -33.93 4.27 -6.41
N SER A 204 -33.48 4.79 -7.55
CA SER A 204 -33.93 4.31 -8.87
C SER A 204 -33.30 2.99 -9.32
N GLY A 205 -32.25 2.52 -8.67
CA GLY A 205 -31.51 1.33 -9.11
C GLY A 205 -30.53 0.77 -8.09
N ILE A 206 -30.76 0.98 -6.80
CA ILE A 206 -29.89 0.45 -5.74
C ILE A 206 -30.73 0.04 -4.54
N LEU A 207 -30.44 -1.13 -3.96
CA LEU A 207 -30.98 -1.62 -2.70
C LEU A 207 -29.81 -1.91 -1.77
N GLN A 208 -29.96 -1.60 -0.49
CA GLN A 208 -28.98 -1.97 0.53
C GLN A 208 -29.63 -2.36 1.84
N LEU A 209 -28.92 -3.15 2.64
CA LEU A 209 -29.36 -3.58 3.97
C LEU A 209 -28.11 -4.01 4.77
N ALA A 210 -28.00 -3.56 6.03
CA ALA A 210 -26.85 -3.94 6.85
C ALA A 210 -26.96 -5.38 7.33
N ASP A 211 -28.06 -5.72 8.02
CA ASP A 211 -28.15 -6.95 8.79
C ASP A 211 -29.60 -7.48 8.83
N VAL A 212 -29.74 -8.81 8.93
CA VAL A 212 -30.99 -9.56 9.07
C VAL A 212 -30.85 -10.53 10.23
N GLN A 213 -31.71 -10.35 11.23
CA GLN A 213 -31.69 -11.18 12.42
C GLN A 213 -32.96 -12.00 12.56
N PHE A 214 -32.82 -13.28 12.91
CA PHE A 214 -33.96 -14.16 13.23
C PHE A 214 -33.96 -14.48 14.71
N SER A 215 -35.13 -14.50 15.36
CA SER A 215 -35.24 -14.74 16.79
C SER A 215 -36.36 -15.70 17.16
N THR A 216 -36.10 -16.57 18.14
CA THR A 216 -37.09 -17.47 18.76
C THR A 216 -37.90 -16.82 19.88
N GLY A 217 -37.60 -15.56 20.24
CA GLY A 217 -38.20 -14.80 21.33
C GLY A 217 -37.79 -15.25 22.73
N GLY A 218 -38.02 -14.40 23.74
CA GLY A 218 -37.74 -14.69 25.16
C GLY A 218 -36.31 -14.38 25.62
N SER A 219 -36.08 -14.42 26.94
CA SER A 219 -34.82 -14.03 27.59
C SER A 219 -33.64 -14.83 27.05
N THR A 220 -32.52 -14.14 26.81
CA THR A 220 -31.21 -14.68 26.39
C THR A 220 -30.97 -16.09 26.95
N ALA A 221 -30.56 -17.04 26.10
CA ALA A 221 -29.86 -18.23 26.57
C ALA A 221 -28.83 -17.80 27.63
N PRO A 222 -28.64 -18.54 28.74
CA PRO A 222 -27.75 -18.09 29.79
C PRO A 222 -26.39 -17.77 29.18
N ILE A 223 -25.96 -16.52 29.34
CA ILE A 223 -24.65 -16.05 28.92
C ILE A 223 -23.63 -17.08 29.44
N PRO A 224 -22.79 -17.67 28.57
CA PRO A 224 -21.73 -18.55 29.04
C PRO A 224 -20.95 -17.84 30.14
N GLU A 225 -20.72 -18.54 31.26
CA GLU A 225 -20.13 -17.94 32.45
C GLU A 225 -18.75 -17.34 32.17
N ASP A 226 -18.04 -17.94 31.21
CA ASP A 226 -16.69 -17.60 30.80
C ASP A 226 -16.63 -17.39 29.26
N MET A 227 -15.46 -17.04 28.71
CA MET A 227 -15.29 -16.75 27.27
C MET A 227 -15.85 -17.87 26.37
N LEU A 228 -16.51 -17.48 25.27
CA LEU A 228 -16.97 -18.37 24.22
C LEU A 228 -15.77 -18.90 23.42
N SER A 229 -15.75 -20.19 23.12
CA SER A 229 -14.81 -20.85 22.19
C SER A 229 -15.53 -22.01 21.49
N LEU A 230 -15.80 -21.88 20.18
CA LEU A 230 -16.52 -22.88 19.39
C LEU A 230 -16.05 -22.92 17.94
N VAL A 231 -16.16 -24.08 17.30
CA VAL A 231 -15.82 -24.23 15.88
C VAL A 231 -16.90 -23.56 15.04
N ASP A 232 -16.45 -22.70 14.13
CA ASP A 232 -17.25 -21.81 13.29
C ASP A 232 -16.75 -21.94 11.83
N ARG A 233 -17.38 -21.22 10.90
CA ARG A 233 -16.95 -21.09 9.51
C ARG A 233 -15.83 -20.08 9.32
N GLY A 234 -15.58 -19.20 10.28
CA GLY A 234 -14.59 -18.13 10.19
C GLY A 234 -15.22 -16.74 10.19
N PRO A 235 -14.42 -15.66 10.06
CA PRO A 235 -14.93 -14.31 10.01
C PRO A 235 -15.88 -14.13 8.82
N SER A 236 -17.06 -13.59 9.08
CA SER A 236 -18.08 -13.28 8.08
C SER A 236 -17.67 -12.19 7.10
N GLY A 237 -16.67 -11.38 7.43
CA GLY A 237 -16.12 -10.35 6.55
C GLY A 237 -14.65 -10.07 6.83
N SER A 238 -13.88 -9.84 5.77
CA SER A 238 -12.51 -9.34 5.81
C SER A 238 -12.25 -8.56 4.53
N PRO A 239 -11.54 -7.42 4.57
CA PRO A 239 -11.24 -6.70 3.34
C PRO A 239 -10.20 -7.44 2.49
N THR A 240 -9.49 -8.45 3.00
CA THR A 240 -8.36 -9.11 2.29
C THR A 240 -8.44 -10.64 2.25
N ALA A 241 -9.38 -11.27 2.96
CA ALA A 241 -9.56 -12.72 3.00
C ALA A 241 -10.99 -13.16 2.64
N LYS A 242 -11.16 -14.44 2.28
CA LYS A 242 -12.47 -15.01 1.95
C LYS A 242 -13.40 -14.92 3.16
N ALA A 243 -14.60 -14.41 2.94
CA ALA A 243 -15.66 -14.37 3.95
C ALA A 243 -16.16 -15.79 4.29
N GLY A 244 -16.50 -16.01 5.55
CA GLY A 244 -17.08 -17.27 6.04
C GLY A 244 -16.16 -18.48 5.88
N ALA A 245 -14.85 -18.26 5.93
CA ALA A 245 -13.83 -19.29 5.83
C ALA A 245 -12.73 -19.11 6.89
N GLY A 246 -12.04 -20.20 7.23
CA GLY A 246 -10.75 -20.13 7.92
C GLY A 246 -9.70 -19.46 7.04
N PHE A 247 -8.45 -19.44 7.47
CA PHE A 247 -7.37 -18.95 6.63
C PHE A 247 -7.03 -19.96 5.51
N THR A 248 -6.84 -21.24 5.84
CA THR A 248 -6.56 -22.29 4.83
C THR A 248 -7.78 -23.12 4.47
N GLY A 249 -8.69 -23.31 5.43
CA GLY A 249 -9.86 -24.18 5.29
C GLY A 249 -11.18 -23.42 5.31
N LYS A 250 -12.26 -24.14 5.56
CA LYS A 250 -13.63 -23.65 5.68
C LYS A 250 -14.07 -23.49 7.14
N ARG A 251 -13.20 -23.82 8.09
CA ARG A 251 -13.48 -23.76 9.53
C ARG A 251 -12.40 -22.99 10.27
N ALA A 252 -12.80 -22.43 11.40
CA ALA A 252 -11.90 -21.81 12.37
C ALA A 252 -12.55 -21.85 13.77
N LEU A 253 -11.76 -21.72 14.84
CA LEU A 253 -12.30 -21.63 16.19
C LEU A 253 -12.59 -20.17 16.54
N ARG A 254 -13.87 -19.81 16.69
CA ARG A 254 -14.30 -18.49 17.17
C ARG A 254 -14.03 -18.35 18.66
N TYR A 255 -13.44 -17.23 19.08
CA TYR A 255 -13.45 -16.76 20.46
C TYR A 255 -14.27 -15.48 20.59
N ALA A 256 -15.04 -15.35 21.67
CA ALA A 256 -15.81 -14.13 21.91
C ALA A 256 -16.20 -13.95 23.39
N GLY A 257 -16.42 -12.72 23.80
CA GLY A 257 -16.90 -12.44 25.15
C GLY A 257 -17.03 -10.96 25.46
N ARG A 258 -17.34 -10.69 26.73
CA ARG A 258 -17.33 -9.34 27.31
C ARG A 258 -16.33 -9.30 28.44
N HIS A 259 -15.46 -8.31 28.38
CA HIS A 259 -14.72 -7.84 29.53
C HIS A 259 -15.68 -6.99 30.38
N THR A 260 -16.14 -7.51 31.52
CA THR A 260 -17.15 -6.87 32.38
C THR A 260 -16.55 -6.01 33.49
N ALA A 261 -15.31 -6.28 33.88
CA ALA A 261 -14.56 -5.47 34.83
C ALA A 261 -14.05 -4.17 34.21
N THR A 262 -13.76 -3.17 35.04
CA THR A 262 -13.07 -1.93 34.63
C THR A 262 -11.54 -2.06 34.65
N GLY A 263 -11.02 -3.04 35.38
CA GLY A 263 -9.59 -3.32 35.53
C GLY A 263 -9.14 -4.44 34.61
N ARG A 264 -8.20 -5.27 35.06
CA ARG A 264 -7.80 -6.47 34.33
C ARG A 264 -8.91 -7.54 34.36
N ALA A 265 -9.16 -8.16 33.22
CA ALA A 265 -9.96 -9.38 33.12
C ALA A 265 -9.31 -10.37 32.16
N TYR A 266 -9.59 -11.64 32.37
CA TYR A 266 -9.00 -12.72 31.59
C TYR A 266 -9.88 -13.96 31.55
N SER A 267 -9.69 -14.78 30.53
CA SER A 267 -10.26 -16.14 30.38
C SER A 267 -9.29 -17.00 29.58
N TYR A 268 -8.85 -18.11 30.16
CA TYR A 268 -7.94 -19.06 29.54
C TYR A 268 -8.72 -20.32 29.20
N ASN A 269 -9.09 -20.52 27.94
CA ASN A 269 -9.95 -21.63 27.54
C ASN A 269 -9.12 -22.81 27.06
N LYS A 270 -9.46 -24.02 27.52
CA LYS A 270 -8.91 -25.26 26.97
C LYS A 270 -9.51 -25.52 25.60
N VAL A 271 -8.70 -25.99 24.66
CA VAL A 271 -9.17 -26.38 23.31
C VAL A 271 -8.87 -27.85 23.05
N PHE A 272 -7.60 -28.26 23.20
CA PHE A 272 -7.15 -29.63 22.93
C PHE A 272 -6.41 -30.23 24.13
N ASP A 273 -6.67 -31.50 24.41
CA ASP A 273 -5.81 -32.35 25.24
C ASP A 273 -4.79 -33.04 24.34
N VAL A 274 -3.51 -32.82 24.61
CA VAL A 274 -2.42 -33.31 23.76
C VAL A 274 -1.32 -33.95 24.60
N ASN A 275 -0.39 -34.64 23.94
CA ASN A 275 0.78 -35.23 24.60
C ASN A 275 2.02 -35.05 23.70
N VAL A 276 2.40 -33.80 23.48
CA VAL A 276 3.46 -33.42 22.54
C VAL A 276 4.75 -33.09 23.29
N PRO A 277 5.82 -33.89 23.16
CA PRO A 277 7.11 -33.55 23.76
C PRO A 277 7.73 -32.33 23.07
N VAL A 278 8.27 -31.40 23.86
CA VAL A 278 8.97 -30.21 23.36
C VAL A 278 10.46 -30.51 23.27
N GLY A 279 10.96 -30.59 22.04
CA GLY A 279 12.37 -30.60 21.72
C GLY A 279 12.96 -29.19 21.59
N ARG A 280 14.28 -29.12 21.39
CA ARG A 280 15.00 -27.86 21.15
C ARG A 280 14.44 -27.07 19.95
N ASP A 281 14.01 -27.78 18.92
CA ASP A 281 13.57 -27.22 17.64
C ASP A 281 12.05 -27.21 17.47
N THR A 282 11.29 -27.51 18.54
CA THR A 282 9.83 -27.43 18.50
C THR A 282 9.39 -25.97 18.36
N ALA A 283 8.46 -25.72 17.45
CA ALA A 283 7.81 -24.44 17.23
C ALA A 283 6.29 -24.57 17.39
N LEU A 284 5.69 -23.52 17.94
CA LEU A 284 4.26 -23.25 17.93
C LEU A 284 3.97 -22.28 16.78
N SER A 285 2.97 -22.57 15.95
CA SER A 285 2.42 -21.61 14.98
C SER A 285 0.90 -21.62 15.01
N TYR A 286 0.28 -20.49 14.71
CA TYR A 286 -1.17 -20.36 14.58
C TYR A 286 -1.52 -19.04 13.89
N ARG A 287 -2.76 -18.92 13.42
CA ARG A 287 -3.29 -17.70 12.80
C ARG A 287 -4.44 -17.12 13.62
N LEU A 288 -4.46 -15.79 13.77
CA LEU A 288 -5.48 -15.06 14.52
C LEU A 288 -6.16 -14.02 13.64
N PHE A 289 -7.48 -13.94 13.74
CA PHE A 289 -8.30 -12.86 13.21
C PHE A 289 -8.97 -12.13 14.37
N PRO A 290 -8.32 -11.15 15.02
CA PRO A 290 -9.00 -10.30 15.98
C PRO A 290 -9.95 -9.39 15.23
N GLN A 291 -11.22 -9.31 15.65
CA GLN A 291 -12.20 -8.46 14.99
C GLN A 291 -12.57 -7.27 15.86
N MET A 292 -12.76 -6.14 15.19
CA MET A 292 -13.13 -4.86 15.77
C MET A 292 -14.29 -4.30 14.96
N SER A 293 -15.41 -4.01 15.62
CA SER A 293 -16.56 -3.36 15.02
C SER A 293 -16.22 -1.91 14.66
N ASP A 294 -16.89 -1.35 13.67
CA ASP A 294 -16.66 0.05 13.28
C ASP A 294 -16.98 1.01 14.42
N GLY A 295 -16.06 1.96 14.65
CA GLY A 295 -16.16 2.93 15.74
C GLY A 295 -15.74 2.42 17.13
N ASP A 296 -15.52 1.11 17.29
CA ASP A 296 -14.76 0.56 18.42
C ASP A 296 -13.28 0.81 18.16
N LEU A 297 -12.60 1.56 19.03
CA LEU A 297 -11.20 1.95 18.88
C LEU A 297 -10.33 1.41 20.02
N ASP A 298 -10.84 0.43 20.77
CA ASP A 298 -10.18 -0.08 21.97
C ASP A 298 -9.20 -1.24 21.66
N TYR A 299 -9.35 -1.88 20.49
CA TYR A 299 -8.49 -2.99 20.01
C TYR A 299 -8.44 -4.19 20.98
N ASP A 300 -9.43 -4.33 21.86
CA ASP A 300 -9.41 -5.33 22.94
C ASP A 300 -9.26 -6.76 22.43
N ALA A 301 -9.85 -7.08 21.27
CA ALA A 301 -9.72 -8.38 20.61
C ALA A 301 -8.28 -8.80 20.27
N THR A 302 -7.33 -7.87 20.27
CA THR A 302 -5.90 -8.13 20.05
C THR A 302 -5.16 -8.61 21.31
N ASN A 303 -5.77 -8.52 22.49
CA ASN A 303 -5.23 -9.07 23.74
C ASN A 303 -5.51 -10.58 23.82
N VAL A 304 -5.00 -11.33 22.83
CA VAL A 304 -5.24 -12.77 22.64
C VAL A 304 -3.95 -13.50 22.31
N ALA A 305 -3.81 -14.76 22.75
CA ALA A 305 -2.71 -15.64 22.37
C ALA A 305 -3.08 -17.12 22.54
N VAL A 306 -2.31 -18.01 21.91
CA VAL A 306 -2.32 -19.44 22.23
C VAL A 306 -1.27 -19.71 23.31
N ASP A 307 -1.69 -20.34 24.41
CA ASP A 307 -0.81 -20.78 25.50
C ASP A 307 -0.79 -22.30 25.58
N LEU A 308 0.23 -22.85 26.24
CA LEU A 308 0.44 -24.28 26.37
C LEU A 308 0.54 -24.63 27.84
N ALA A 309 -0.32 -25.52 28.33
CA ALA A 309 -0.19 -26.13 29.64
C ALA A 309 0.76 -27.33 29.55
N PHE A 310 1.72 -27.43 30.46
CA PHE A 310 2.67 -28.54 30.52
C PHE A 310 2.28 -29.53 31.61
N THR A 311 2.68 -30.79 31.42
CA THR A 311 2.46 -31.90 32.38
C THR A 311 3.07 -31.68 33.78
N ASP A 312 3.98 -30.71 33.93
CA ASP A 312 4.57 -30.31 35.22
C ASP A 312 3.81 -29.18 35.93
N GLY A 313 2.68 -28.74 35.38
CA GLY A 313 1.83 -27.68 35.93
C GLY A 313 2.27 -26.25 35.57
N THR A 314 3.28 -26.09 34.73
CA THR A 314 3.70 -24.78 34.20
C THR A 314 2.98 -24.43 32.89
N TYR A 315 3.08 -23.15 32.48
CA TYR A 315 2.46 -22.63 31.26
C TYR A 315 3.48 -21.87 30.41
N LEU A 316 3.35 -21.90 29.08
CA LEU A 316 4.28 -21.23 28.17
C LEU A 316 4.34 -19.71 28.43
N SER A 317 3.20 -19.10 28.72
CA SER A 317 3.09 -17.70 29.14
C SER A 317 3.95 -17.33 30.36
N GLY A 318 4.24 -18.30 31.24
CA GLY A 318 5.11 -18.14 32.41
C GLY A 318 6.59 -18.39 32.15
N LEU A 319 6.98 -18.86 30.96
CA LEU A 319 8.37 -19.23 30.62
C LEU A 319 9.14 -18.12 29.88
N GLY A 320 8.49 -17.00 29.56
CA GLY A 320 9.12 -15.88 28.84
C GLY A 320 9.32 -16.16 27.35
N ALA A 321 8.45 -16.96 26.74
CA ALA A 321 8.44 -17.17 25.29
C ALA A 321 8.19 -15.86 24.53
N THR A 322 8.79 -15.74 23.35
CA THR A 322 8.52 -14.64 22.41
C THR A 322 8.08 -15.17 21.06
N ASP A 323 7.34 -14.38 20.32
CA ASP A 323 7.11 -14.63 18.89
C ASP A 323 8.38 -14.41 18.05
N SER A 324 8.27 -14.63 16.74
CA SER A 324 9.34 -14.47 15.74
C SER A 324 9.83 -13.03 15.57
N HIS A 325 9.05 -12.05 16.02
CA HIS A 325 9.39 -10.63 15.98
C HIS A 325 10.00 -10.13 17.32
N GLY A 326 10.01 -10.99 18.34
CA GLY A 326 10.64 -10.76 19.63
C GLY A 326 9.71 -10.15 20.68
N PHE A 327 8.40 -10.14 20.45
CA PHE A 327 7.41 -9.69 21.43
C PHE A 327 6.95 -10.86 22.32
N ALA A 328 6.49 -10.55 23.53
CA ALA A 328 6.08 -11.57 24.49
C ALA A 328 4.87 -12.37 23.98
N LEU A 329 4.95 -13.69 24.04
CA LEU A 329 3.89 -14.60 23.62
C LEU A 329 2.89 -14.82 24.75
N THR A 330 2.17 -13.74 25.09
CA THR A 330 1.08 -13.69 26.07
C THR A 330 -0.01 -12.77 25.53
N PRO A 331 -1.27 -12.89 25.96
CA PRO A 331 -2.33 -12.05 25.40
C PRO A 331 -2.04 -10.54 25.56
N GLN A 332 -1.66 -10.09 26.77
CA GLN A 332 -1.22 -8.71 27.02
C GLN A 332 0.03 -8.32 26.23
N GLY A 333 0.96 -9.25 26.04
CA GLY A 333 2.18 -9.03 25.26
C GLY A 333 1.90 -8.79 23.79
N GLN A 334 0.98 -9.55 23.20
CA GLN A 334 0.54 -9.40 21.81
C GLN A 334 -0.27 -8.11 21.62
N GLY A 335 -1.19 -7.80 22.55
CA GLY A 335 -1.91 -6.52 22.56
C GLY A 335 -0.98 -5.31 22.65
N ALA A 336 0.02 -5.35 23.55
CA ALA A 336 1.01 -4.29 23.69
C ALA A 336 1.95 -4.15 22.49
N ALA A 337 2.23 -5.24 21.76
CA ALA A 337 3.09 -5.23 20.58
C ALA A 337 2.46 -4.53 19.37
N LYS A 338 1.12 -4.46 19.32
CA LYS A 338 0.37 -3.85 18.20
C LYS A 338 0.74 -4.41 16.82
N ILE A 339 1.11 -5.70 16.77
CA ILE A 339 1.40 -6.42 15.50
C ILE A 339 0.18 -7.16 14.96
N LEU A 340 -0.79 -7.49 15.82
CA LEU A 340 -2.05 -8.09 15.39
C LEU A 340 -2.96 -6.98 14.86
N TYR A 341 -3.20 -6.99 13.55
CA TYR A 341 -4.13 -6.11 12.87
C TYR A 341 -5.55 -6.64 13.00
N VAL A 342 -6.47 -5.75 13.34
CA VAL A 342 -7.89 -6.07 13.44
C VAL A 342 -8.49 -6.27 12.06
N ASN A 343 -9.52 -7.11 11.98
CA ASN A 343 -10.24 -7.43 10.75
C ASN A 343 -9.34 -8.04 9.65
N GLN A 344 -8.18 -8.55 10.04
CA GLN A 344 -7.16 -9.18 9.21
C GLN A 344 -6.74 -10.51 9.84
N TRP A 345 -6.35 -11.49 9.02
CA TRP A 345 -5.62 -12.64 9.53
C TRP A 345 -4.17 -12.26 9.83
N ASN A 346 -3.66 -12.76 10.95
CA ASN A 346 -2.30 -12.51 11.43
C ASN A 346 -1.63 -13.85 11.72
N ASN A 347 -0.40 -14.04 11.26
CA ASN A 347 0.37 -15.23 11.56
C ASN A 347 1.24 -15.02 12.81
N VAL A 348 1.23 -15.99 13.72
CA VAL A 348 2.07 -16.00 14.91
C VAL A 348 2.92 -17.26 14.92
N LEU A 349 4.23 -17.09 15.10
CA LEU A 349 5.21 -18.17 15.16
C LEU A 349 6.11 -17.98 16.38
N SER A 350 6.35 -19.04 17.15
CA SER A 350 7.31 -19.04 18.25
C SER A 350 8.14 -20.32 18.30
N ARG A 351 9.47 -20.19 18.42
CA ARG A 351 10.38 -21.31 18.66
C ARG A 351 10.43 -21.62 20.16
N ILE A 352 9.37 -22.25 20.65
CA ILE A 352 9.14 -22.52 22.08
C ILE A 352 10.20 -23.45 22.70
N GLY A 353 10.90 -24.25 21.90
CA GLY A 353 12.00 -25.09 22.38
C GLY A 353 13.12 -24.31 23.08
N SER A 354 13.26 -23.01 22.81
CA SER A 354 14.22 -22.13 23.49
C SER A 354 13.95 -21.93 25.00
N VAL A 355 12.70 -22.09 25.43
CA VAL A 355 12.27 -21.89 26.83
C VAL A 355 11.61 -23.13 27.45
N ALA A 356 11.14 -24.07 26.62
CA ALA A 356 10.33 -25.21 27.06
C ALA A 356 10.91 -26.60 26.68
N ALA A 357 12.13 -26.69 26.13
CA ALA A 357 12.72 -27.98 25.79
C ALA A 357 12.80 -28.94 27.01
N GLY A 358 12.39 -30.18 26.79
CA GLY A 358 12.31 -31.22 27.82
C GLY A 358 10.96 -31.29 28.56
N LYS A 359 10.06 -30.33 28.32
CA LYS A 359 8.67 -30.39 28.80
C LYS A 359 7.80 -31.18 27.83
N THR A 360 6.61 -31.55 28.28
CA THR A 360 5.57 -32.17 27.45
C THR A 360 4.30 -31.34 27.56
N VAL A 361 3.80 -30.89 26.40
CA VAL A 361 2.52 -30.17 26.30
C VAL A 361 1.41 -31.14 26.61
N ASP A 362 0.58 -30.77 27.58
CA ASP A 362 -0.59 -31.50 28.08
C ASP A 362 -1.87 -30.93 27.48
N ARG A 363 -1.94 -29.61 27.30
CA ARG A 363 -3.10 -28.93 26.70
C ARG A 363 -2.70 -27.71 25.88
N ILE A 364 -3.48 -27.44 24.83
CA ILE A 364 -3.44 -26.20 24.06
C ILE A 364 -4.60 -25.32 24.49
N LEU A 365 -4.29 -24.05 24.81
CA LEU A 365 -5.24 -23.07 25.32
C LEU A 365 -5.38 -21.89 24.34
N LEU A 366 -6.57 -21.27 24.32
CA LEU A 366 -6.81 -19.98 23.70
C LEU A 366 -7.21 -18.98 24.78
N ASP A 367 -6.43 -17.90 24.87
CA ASP A 367 -6.46 -17.02 26.02
C ASP A 367 -6.79 -15.58 25.64
N TYR A 368 -7.68 -14.96 26.40
CA TYR A 368 -7.88 -13.52 26.45
C TYR A 368 -7.42 -12.99 27.80
N ASP A 369 -6.63 -11.91 27.81
CA ASP A 369 -6.23 -11.20 29.03
C ASP A 369 -5.92 -9.74 28.70
N SER A 370 -6.83 -8.84 29.05
CA SER A 370 -6.72 -7.40 28.80
C SER A 370 -6.54 -6.63 30.11
N PRO A 371 -5.67 -5.60 30.15
CA PRO A 371 -5.42 -4.81 31.35
C PRO A 371 -6.57 -3.85 31.72
N GLY A 372 -7.51 -3.58 30.81
CA GLY A 372 -8.59 -2.62 31.00
C GLY A 372 -9.88 -3.01 30.28
N GLY A 373 -11.00 -2.48 30.78
CA GLY A 373 -12.34 -2.69 30.26
C GLY A 373 -13.32 -1.65 30.85
N PRO A 374 -14.65 -1.82 30.69
CA PRO A 374 -15.31 -2.93 30.02
C PRO A 374 -15.17 -2.87 28.50
N ALA A 375 -15.21 -4.03 27.85
CA ALA A 375 -15.05 -4.16 26.41
C ALA A 375 -15.84 -5.35 25.86
N LYS A 376 -16.08 -5.35 24.55
CA LYS A 376 -16.50 -6.55 23.81
C LYS A 376 -15.32 -6.99 22.97
N PHE A 377 -15.15 -8.30 22.84
CA PHE A 377 -14.12 -8.83 21.96
C PHE A 377 -14.64 -10.07 21.24
N ARG A 378 -14.22 -10.23 19.99
CA ARG A 378 -14.38 -11.45 19.22
C ARG A 378 -13.24 -11.63 18.22
N GLY A 379 -13.05 -12.86 17.77
CA GLY A 379 -12.12 -13.19 16.71
C GLY A 379 -12.09 -14.68 16.41
N TRP A 380 -11.16 -15.10 15.57
CA TRP A 380 -10.98 -16.50 15.18
C TRP A 380 -9.52 -16.95 15.29
N LEU A 381 -9.35 -18.23 15.59
CA LEU A 381 -8.09 -18.96 15.62
C LEU A 381 -8.11 -20.05 14.54
N ASP A 382 -7.03 -20.17 13.78
CA ASP A 382 -6.88 -21.21 12.76
C ASP A 382 -5.42 -21.73 12.69
N ASP A 383 -5.21 -22.85 12.00
CA ASP A 383 -3.91 -23.46 11.67
C ASP A 383 -2.96 -23.66 12.87
N VAL A 384 -3.49 -24.13 14.00
CA VAL A 384 -2.69 -24.36 15.21
C VAL A 384 -1.76 -25.55 14.99
N SER A 385 -0.45 -25.37 15.16
CA SER A 385 0.53 -26.44 15.02
C SER A 385 1.62 -26.43 16.10
N LEU A 386 2.02 -27.63 16.53
CA LEU A 386 3.17 -27.91 17.38
C LEU A 386 4.04 -28.94 16.67
N ARG A 387 5.11 -28.49 16.01
CA ARG A 387 5.97 -29.36 15.20
C ARG A 387 7.44 -29.06 15.39
N THR A 388 8.27 -30.04 15.07
CA THR A 388 9.72 -29.88 15.05
C THR A 388 10.12 -29.15 13.78
N VAL A 389 10.50 -27.89 13.89
CA VAL A 389 10.93 -27.07 12.76
C VAL A 389 12.44 -26.95 12.80
N ALA A 390 13.11 -27.61 11.86
CA ALA A 390 14.54 -27.49 11.71
C ALA A 390 14.97 -26.00 11.69
N PRO A 391 16.12 -25.64 12.30
CA PRO A 391 16.67 -24.32 12.16
C PRO A 391 16.83 -23.99 10.67
N GLU A 392 16.30 -22.84 10.25
CA GLU A 392 16.40 -22.43 8.86
C GLU A 392 17.86 -22.21 8.52
N LYS A 393 18.34 -22.90 7.48
CA LYS A 393 19.67 -22.67 6.95
C LYS A 393 19.66 -21.36 6.16
N PRO A 394 20.75 -20.58 6.18
CA PRO A 394 20.89 -19.45 5.27
C PRO A 394 20.59 -19.90 3.83
N LYS A 395 19.82 -19.10 3.09
CA LYS A 395 19.55 -19.40 1.68
C LYS A 395 20.86 -19.34 0.89
N ALA A 396 20.96 -20.15 -0.16
CA ALA A 396 22.15 -20.21 -0.99
C ALA A 396 22.36 -18.90 -1.77
N HIS A 397 21.26 -18.23 -2.13
CA HIS A 397 21.22 -17.00 -2.90
C HIS A 397 20.40 -15.94 -2.16
N LEU A 398 20.80 -14.67 -2.29
CA LEU A 398 20.11 -13.57 -1.61
C LEU A 398 18.70 -13.36 -2.18
N SER A 399 18.56 -13.56 -3.49
CA SER A 399 17.26 -13.49 -4.17
C SER A 399 16.25 -14.54 -3.69
N ASP A 400 16.67 -15.59 -2.98
CA ASP A 400 15.76 -16.60 -2.44
C ASP A 400 15.01 -16.13 -1.19
N TYR A 401 15.51 -15.07 -0.53
CA TYR A 401 14.82 -14.38 0.56
C TYR A 401 13.72 -13.44 0.05
N ALA A 402 13.84 -12.93 -1.18
CA ALA A 402 12.85 -12.01 -1.73
C ALA A 402 11.56 -12.74 -2.10
N LEU A 403 10.42 -12.33 -1.52
CA LEU A 403 9.09 -12.85 -1.81
C LEU A 403 8.30 -11.88 -2.67
N THR A 404 7.86 -12.31 -3.84
CA THR A 404 7.07 -11.45 -4.75
C THR A 404 5.59 -11.41 -4.35
N THR A 405 5.11 -12.36 -3.54
CA THR A 405 3.76 -12.33 -2.92
C THR A 405 3.67 -11.35 -1.74
N ARG A 406 4.78 -10.73 -1.31
CA ARG A 406 4.73 -9.74 -0.25
C ARG A 406 3.93 -8.50 -0.70
N GLY A 407 2.83 -8.23 -0.01
CA GLY A 407 1.89 -7.13 -0.21
C GLY A 407 0.68 -7.44 -1.08
N THR A 408 0.51 -8.70 -1.50
CA THR A 408 -0.60 -9.14 -2.36
C THR A 408 -1.86 -9.53 -1.59
N ASN A 409 -1.79 -9.65 -0.26
CA ASN A 409 -2.94 -9.85 0.61
C ASN A 409 -3.57 -8.49 0.96
N SER A 410 -4.09 -7.84 -0.08
CA SER A 410 -4.59 -6.46 -0.08
C SER A 410 -5.88 -6.36 -0.90
N SER A 411 -6.61 -5.26 -0.78
CA SER A 411 -7.75 -4.91 -1.63
C SER A 411 -7.91 -3.39 -1.75
N GLY A 412 -8.89 -2.95 -2.54
CA GLY A 412 -9.20 -1.52 -2.67
C GLY A 412 -9.74 -0.86 -1.40
N SER A 413 -10.11 -1.62 -0.35
CA SER A 413 -10.58 -1.07 0.93
C SER A 413 -9.55 -1.19 2.06
N PHE A 414 -8.49 -1.99 1.88
CA PHE A 414 -7.40 -2.09 2.85
C PHE A 414 -6.13 -2.63 2.19
N SER A 415 -5.05 -1.86 2.27
CA SER A 415 -3.76 -2.21 1.70
C SER A 415 -2.80 -2.83 2.72
N ARG A 416 -2.15 -3.91 2.29
CA ARG A 416 -0.94 -4.47 2.90
C ARG A 416 0.25 -4.35 1.95
N GLY A 417 0.16 -3.47 0.95
CA GLY A 417 1.17 -3.19 -0.06
C GLY A 417 0.60 -2.96 -1.47
N ASN A 418 -0.63 -3.43 -1.74
CA ASN A 418 -1.26 -3.42 -3.07
C ASN A 418 -0.35 -3.87 -4.21
N ASN A 419 0.44 -4.90 -3.92
CA ASN A 419 1.40 -5.50 -4.84
C ASN A 419 0.77 -6.65 -5.63
N PHE A 420 1.44 -7.06 -6.71
CA PHE A 420 1.24 -8.35 -7.38
C PHE A 420 2.57 -9.12 -7.54
N PRO A 421 2.56 -10.47 -7.71
CA PRO A 421 3.77 -11.28 -7.83
C PRO A 421 4.48 -11.17 -9.19
N ALA A 422 5.35 -10.18 -9.38
CA ALA A 422 6.10 -10.01 -10.64
C ALA A 422 7.43 -10.79 -10.67
N ALA A 423 7.55 -11.77 -11.56
CA ALA A 423 8.87 -12.28 -11.99
C ALA A 423 9.41 -11.35 -13.08
N ALA A 424 10.50 -10.65 -12.81
CA ALA A 424 11.06 -9.62 -13.68
C ALA A 424 12.57 -9.44 -13.46
N LEU A 425 13.26 -8.81 -14.41
CA LEU A 425 14.58 -8.22 -14.14
C LEU A 425 14.45 -6.85 -13.46
N PRO A 426 15.50 -6.34 -12.79
CA PRO A 426 15.50 -4.98 -12.25
C PRO A 426 15.20 -3.94 -13.35
N HIS A 427 14.24 -3.06 -13.10
CA HIS A 427 13.72 -2.07 -14.07
C HIS A 427 13.24 -2.70 -15.39
N GLY A 428 12.79 -3.96 -15.35
CA GLY A 428 12.52 -4.76 -16.53
C GLY A 428 11.46 -4.14 -17.44
N PHE A 429 11.59 -4.32 -18.75
CA PHE A 429 10.61 -3.85 -19.73
C PHE A 429 9.25 -4.53 -19.52
N ASN A 430 9.26 -5.84 -19.31
CA ASN A 430 8.08 -6.67 -19.07
C ASN A 430 8.06 -7.22 -17.64
N PHE A 431 6.87 -7.30 -17.03
CA PHE A 431 6.62 -8.14 -15.86
C PHE A 431 5.80 -9.38 -16.21
N TRP A 432 6.19 -10.52 -15.64
CA TRP A 432 5.46 -11.79 -15.79
C TRP A 432 4.84 -12.18 -14.46
N THR A 433 3.51 -12.32 -14.41
CA THR A 433 2.76 -12.51 -13.16
C THR A 433 1.68 -13.58 -13.30
N PRO A 434 1.42 -14.39 -12.25
CA PRO A 434 0.15 -15.08 -12.12
C PRO A 434 -1.01 -14.08 -11.99
N VAL A 435 -2.19 -14.47 -12.46
CA VAL A 435 -3.41 -13.65 -12.43
C VAL A 435 -4.58 -14.48 -11.93
N THR A 436 -5.26 -13.98 -10.89
CA THR A 436 -6.47 -14.61 -10.30
C THR A 436 -7.74 -14.10 -10.96
N ASN A 437 -7.74 -12.88 -11.51
CA ASN A 437 -8.83 -12.33 -12.30
C ASN A 437 -8.33 -11.87 -13.67
N SER A 438 -8.52 -12.70 -14.70
CA SER A 438 -7.96 -12.44 -16.04
C SER A 438 -8.65 -11.31 -16.80
N SER A 439 -9.76 -10.78 -16.29
CA SER A 439 -10.51 -9.66 -16.87
C SER A 439 -10.21 -8.32 -16.20
N SER A 440 -9.32 -8.30 -15.20
CA SER A 440 -8.96 -7.11 -14.44
C SER A 440 -7.84 -6.30 -15.09
N LEU A 441 -7.94 -4.97 -15.01
CA LEU A 441 -6.85 -4.03 -15.29
C LEU A 441 -6.40 -3.31 -14.01
N SER A 442 -6.70 -3.83 -12.83
CA SER A 442 -6.47 -3.13 -11.56
C SER A 442 -5.97 -4.09 -10.48
N TRP A 443 -6.83 -4.97 -9.93
CA TRP A 443 -6.35 -6.07 -9.07
C TRP A 443 -6.11 -7.31 -9.90
N LEU A 444 -4.85 -7.59 -10.22
CA LEU A 444 -4.46 -8.75 -11.03
C LEU A 444 -4.41 -10.06 -10.20
N TYR A 445 -4.07 -9.96 -8.92
CA TYR A 445 -3.86 -11.11 -8.03
C TYR A 445 -4.45 -10.82 -6.65
N ASP A 446 -5.33 -11.69 -6.18
CA ASP A 446 -5.85 -11.72 -4.81
C ASP A 446 -5.21 -12.91 -4.07
N TYR A 447 -4.56 -12.67 -2.92
CA TYR A 447 -3.93 -13.75 -2.15
C TYR A 447 -4.95 -14.73 -1.56
N ALA A 448 -6.04 -14.24 -0.97
CA ALA A 448 -7.04 -15.09 -0.31
C ALA A 448 -8.50 -14.63 -0.49
N ARG A 449 -8.74 -13.34 -0.74
CA ARG A 449 -10.10 -12.76 -0.82
C ARG A 449 -11.01 -13.43 -1.84
N ALA A 450 -10.46 -13.73 -3.02
CA ALA A 450 -11.19 -14.29 -4.16
C ALA A 450 -11.09 -15.83 -4.24
N ASN A 451 -10.71 -16.51 -3.16
CA ASN A 451 -10.62 -17.97 -3.15
C ASN A 451 -11.96 -18.63 -3.50
N ASN A 452 -11.90 -19.81 -4.11
CA ASN A 452 -13.08 -20.61 -4.49
C ASN A 452 -13.83 -21.18 -3.27
N ASP A 453 -14.87 -21.98 -3.50
CA ASP A 453 -15.73 -22.53 -2.43
C ASP A 453 -15.02 -23.45 -1.44
N ASP A 454 -13.89 -24.05 -1.83
CA ASP A 454 -13.03 -24.84 -0.95
C ASP A 454 -11.95 -24.00 -0.26
N ASN A 455 -12.06 -22.67 -0.34
CA ASN A 455 -11.10 -21.70 0.13
C ASN A 455 -9.69 -21.87 -0.48
N LEU A 456 -9.63 -22.29 -1.73
CA LEU A 456 -8.37 -22.37 -2.49
C LEU A 456 -8.26 -21.19 -3.45
N PRO A 457 -7.06 -20.57 -3.59
CA PRO A 457 -6.82 -19.62 -4.65
C PRO A 457 -6.87 -20.32 -6.01
N THR A 458 -7.34 -19.60 -7.04
CA THR A 458 -7.40 -20.07 -8.42
C THR A 458 -6.65 -19.11 -9.33
N LEU A 459 -5.92 -19.65 -10.32
CA LEU A 459 -5.33 -18.85 -11.39
C LEU A 459 -6.16 -18.99 -12.66
N GLN A 460 -6.47 -17.85 -13.26
CA GLN A 460 -7.16 -17.76 -14.55
C GLN A 460 -6.20 -17.52 -15.72
N ALA A 461 -5.02 -16.98 -15.44
CA ALA A 461 -3.96 -16.77 -16.44
C ALA A 461 -2.57 -16.63 -15.81
N LEU A 462 -1.55 -16.80 -16.65
CA LEU A 462 -0.23 -16.20 -16.50
C LEU A 462 -0.16 -15.05 -17.50
N SER A 463 0.18 -13.85 -17.05
CA SER A 463 0.10 -12.64 -17.86
C SER A 463 1.40 -11.89 -17.94
N LEU A 464 1.59 -11.25 -19.09
CA LEU A 464 2.40 -10.06 -19.20
C LEU A 464 1.67 -8.86 -18.57
N SER A 465 2.40 -8.03 -17.84
CA SER A 465 1.90 -6.82 -17.19
C SER A 465 2.92 -5.68 -17.23
N HIS A 466 2.43 -4.45 -17.16
CA HIS A 466 3.19 -3.22 -16.94
C HIS A 466 2.58 -2.37 -15.83
N GLU A 467 1.74 -2.95 -14.98
CA GLU A 467 1.01 -2.23 -13.94
C GLU A 467 1.98 -1.66 -12.88
N PRO A 468 1.92 -0.35 -12.57
CA PRO A 468 2.69 0.24 -11.49
C PRO A 468 1.95 0.26 -10.15
N SER A 469 0.62 0.26 -10.18
CA SER A 469 -0.25 0.16 -9.02
C SER A 469 -1.67 -0.20 -9.51
N PRO A 470 -2.52 -0.82 -8.68
CA PRO A 470 -3.90 -1.12 -9.08
C PRO A 470 -4.71 0.15 -9.38
N TRP A 471 -4.35 1.30 -8.80
CA TRP A 471 -5.00 2.59 -9.03
C TRP A 471 -4.69 3.18 -10.42
N MET A 472 -3.47 2.98 -10.89
CA MET A 472 -3.07 3.34 -12.26
C MET A 472 -3.61 2.35 -13.29
N GLY A 473 -3.66 1.08 -12.90
CA GLY A 473 -4.08 -0.04 -13.70
C GLY A 473 -3.09 -0.47 -14.78
N ASP A 474 -3.39 -1.61 -15.39
CA ASP A 474 -2.50 -2.29 -16.33
C ASP A 474 -2.68 -1.85 -17.79
N ARG A 475 -1.71 -2.22 -18.63
CA ARG A 475 -1.68 -1.98 -20.08
C ARG A 475 -0.84 -3.03 -20.81
N GLN A 476 -1.10 -3.14 -22.11
CA GLN A 476 -0.32 -3.91 -23.06
C GLN A 476 -0.16 -5.36 -22.59
N THR A 477 -1.28 -5.97 -22.18
CA THR A 477 -1.30 -7.30 -21.58
C THR A 477 -1.33 -8.39 -22.66
N PHE A 478 -0.91 -9.60 -22.29
CA PHE A 478 -1.02 -10.82 -23.08
C PHE A 478 -1.04 -12.02 -22.13
N GLN A 479 -2.02 -12.91 -22.27
CA GLN A 479 -2.28 -13.96 -21.30
C GLN A 479 -2.13 -15.34 -21.91
N VAL A 480 -1.60 -16.27 -21.10
CA VAL A 480 -1.54 -17.69 -21.41
C VAL A 480 -1.99 -18.54 -20.24
N MET A 481 -2.59 -19.70 -20.51
CA MET A 481 -2.96 -20.64 -19.46
C MET A 481 -2.81 -22.09 -19.96
N PRO A 482 -2.07 -22.98 -19.27
CA PRO A 482 -1.99 -24.38 -19.66
C PRO A 482 -3.27 -25.12 -19.30
N SER A 483 -3.64 -26.12 -20.10
CA SER A 483 -4.82 -26.97 -19.87
C SER A 483 -4.52 -28.44 -20.15
N ALA A 484 -4.92 -29.31 -19.22
CA ALA A 484 -4.88 -30.77 -19.35
C ALA A 484 -6.20 -31.38 -19.83
N ALA A 485 -7.06 -30.57 -20.48
CA ALA A 485 -8.31 -31.06 -21.05
C ALA A 485 -8.04 -31.98 -22.26
N SER A 486 -8.70 -33.14 -22.30
CA SER A 486 -8.55 -34.12 -23.40
C SER A 486 -9.10 -33.63 -24.74
N GLY A 487 -10.11 -32.76 -24.70
CA GLY A 487 -10.77 -32.18 -25.87
C GLY A 487 -10.22 -30.81 -26.29
N THR A 488 -11.11 -29.97 -26.80
CA THR A 488 -10.86 -28.53 -26.97
C THR A 488 -10.87 -27.88 -25.59
N PRO A 489 -9.79 -27.18 -25.17
CA PRO A 489 -9.80 -26.48 -23.90
C PRO A 489 -10.80 -25.32 -23.92
N ASP A 490 -11.49 -25.10 -22.79
CA ASP A 490 -12.36 -23.94 -22.64
C ASP A 490 -11.52 -22.66 -22.48
N THR A 491 -11.96 -21.58 -23.11
CA THR A 491 -11.30 -20.27 -23.05
C THR A 491 -12.00 -19.29 -22.12
N ASP A 492 -13.17 -19.65 -21.59
CA ASP A 492 -13.82 -18.91 -20.52
C ASP A 492 -12.94 -18.88 -19.25
N PRO A 493 -12.69 -17.70 -18.65
CA PRO A 493 -11.83 -17.57 -17.48
C PRO A 493 -12.20 -18.47 -16.30
N THR A 494 -13.49 -18.60 -16.00
CA THR A 494 -13.97 -19.42 -14.88
C THR A 494 -13.86 -20.90 -15.20
N ALA A 495 -14.16 -21.30 -16.44
CA ALA A 495 -14.05 -22.71 -16.85
C ALA A 495 -12.60 -23.22 -16.92
N ARG A 496 -11.63 -22.34 -17.19
CA ARG A 496 -10.20 -22.70 -17.32
C ARG A 496 -9.37 -22.55 -16.05
N GLU A 497 -9.95 -22.00 -14.98
CA GLU A 497 -9.18 -21.69 -13.78
C GLU A 497 -8.64 -22.95 -13.11
N LEU A 498 -7.45 -22.85 -12.52
CA LEU A 498 -6.81 -23.96 -11.82
C LEU A 498 -6.56 -23.59 -10.36
N ALA A 499 -7.14 -24.38 -9.46
CA ALA A 499 -6.94 -24.26 -8.01
C ALA A 499 -5.54 -24.72 -7.61
N PHE A 500 -4.96 -24.05 -6.62
CA PHE A 500 -3.67 -24.41 -6.02
C PHE A 500 -3.64 -24.10 -4.52
N LYS A 501 -2.54 -24.47 -3.87
CA LYS A 501 -2.21 -24.05 -2.50
C LYS A 501 -0.91 -23.27 -2.53
N HIS A 502 -0.79 -22.20 -1.73
CA HIS A 502 0.46 -21.42 -1.65
C HIS A 502 1.68 -22.26 -1.23
N GLU A 503 1.47 -23.37 -0.53
CA GLU A 503 2.54 -24.35 -0.21
C GLU A 503 3.19 -24.96 -1.46
N ASN A 504 2.43 -25.03 -2.56
CA ASN A 504 2.85 -25.51 -3.88
C ASN A 504 3.21 -24.35 -4.83
N GLU A 505 3.26 -23.12 -4.33
CA GLU A 505 3.63 -21.90 -5.06
C GLU A 505 5.05 -21.46 -4.66
N THR A 506 5.85 -21.11 -5.65
CA THR A 506 7.17 -20.49 -5.44
C THR A 506 7.23 -19.19 -6.23
N ALA A 507 7.07 -18.08 -5.53
CA ALA A 507 7.07 -16.74 -6.11
C ALA A 507 8.38 -16.00 -5.75
N ARG A 508 9.29 -15.84 -6.72
CA ARG A 508 10.60 -15.21 -6.57
C ARG A 508 10.86 -14.20 -7.70
N PRO A 509 11.74 -13.20 -7.49
CA PRO A 509 12.00 -12.18 -8.51
C PRO A 509 12.43 -12.76 -9.87
N TYR A 510 13.19 -13.85 -9.83
CA TYR A 510 13.77 -14.50 -11.01
C TYR A 510 12.98 -15.72 -11.50
N TYR A 511 11.89 -16.10 -10.80
CA TYR A 511 11.15 -17.33 -11.08
C TYR A 511 9.78 -17.33 -10.41
N TYR A 512 8.75 -17.66 -11.18
CA TYR A 512 7.46 -18.08 -10.64
C TYR A 512 7.21 -19.54 -10.98
N GLY A 513 6.64 -20.30 -10.05
CA GLY A 513 6.19 -21.66 -10.32
C GLY A 513 5.06 -22.10 -9.40
N VAL A 514 4.12 -22.87 -9.93
CA VAL A 514 2.99 -23.40 -9.17
C VAL A 514 2.65 -24.81 -9.64
N THR A 515 2.30 -25.69 -8.69
CA THR A 515 1.65 -26.97 -8.97
C THR A 515 0.19 -26.91 -8.53
N PHE A 516 -0.72 -27.14 -9.46
CA PHE A 516 -2.16 -27.09 -9.27
C PHE A 516 -2.69 -28.41 -8.69
N GLU A 517 -3.89 -28.37 -8.11
CA GLU A 517 -4.51 -29.54 -7.48
C GLU A 517 -4.80 -30.69 -8.46
N ASN A 518 -4.90 -30.40 -9.77
CA ASN A 518 -5.04 -31.42 -10.82
C ASN A 518 -3.70 -32.06 -11.26
N GLY A 519 -2.58 -31.70 -10.61
CA GLY A 519 -1.24 -32.21 -10.91
C GLY A 519 -0.49 -31.48 -12.03
N LEU A 520 -1.11 -30.53 -12.73
CA LEU A 520 -0.45 -29.68 -13.71
C LEU A 520 0.56 -28.75 -13.00
N LYS A 521 1.73 -28.55 -13.60
CA LYS A 521 2.72 -27.57 -13.12
C LYS A 521 2.99 -26.51 -14.17
N ALA A 522 3.03 -25.25 -13.75
CA ALA A 522 3.37 -24.11 -14.61
C ALA A 522 4.54 -23.30 -14.01
N GLU A 523 5.48 -22.87 -14.85
CA GLU A 523 6.69 -22.18 -14.43
C GLU A 523 7.04 -21.04 -15.40
N MET A 524 7.58 -19.92 -14.89
CA MET A 524 8.03 -18.76 -15.65
C MET A 524 9.42 -18.29 -15.21
N ALA A 525 10.29 -17.99 -16.17
CA ALA A 525 11.60 -17.37 -15.94
C ALA A 525 11.78 -16.17 -16.89
N PRO A 526 12.02 -14.95 -16.37
CA PRO A 526 12.02 -13.72 -17.15
C PRO A 526 13.40 -13.38 -17.72
N THR A 527 13.39 -12.63 -18.82
CA THR A 527 14.47 -11.72 -19.24
C THR A 527 13.90 -10.29 -19.27
N ASP A 528 14.50 -9.34 -20.00
CA ASP A 528 14.03 -7.96 -20.03
C ASP A 528 12.77 -7.84 -20.90
N HIS A 529 12.86 -8.29 -22.16
CA HIS A 529 11.77 -8.24 -23.15
C HIS A 529 11.13 -9.61 -23.43
N ALA A 530 11.57 -10.67 -22.76
CA ALA A 530 11.11 -12.04 -23.01
C ALA A 530 10.92 -12.85 -21.72
N ALA A 531 10.35 -14.05 -21.87
CA ALA A 531 10.32 -15.08 -20.85
C ALA A 531 10.35 -16.48 -21.47
N SER A 532 10.83 -17.44 -20.68
CA SER A 532 10.61 -18.86 -20.91
C SER A 532 9.53 -19.35 -19.96
N LEU A 533 8.47 -19.94 -20.50
CA LEU A 533 7.38 -20.55 -19.76
C LEU A 533 7.42 -22.06 -19.99
N ARG A 534 7.37 -22.85 -18.91
CA ARG A 534 7.42 -24.31 -18.97
C ARG A 534 6.19 -24.90 -18.29
N PHE A 535 5.50 -25.79 -18.98
CA PHE A 535 4.32 -26.50 -18.48
C PHE A 535 4.64 -27.99 -18.40
N THR A 536 4.35 -28.63 -17.27
CA THR A 536 4.45 -30.08 -17.08
C THR A 536 3.06 -30.64 -16.84
N TYR A 537 2.60 -31.51 -17.73
CA TYR A 537 1.25 -32.06 -17.70
C TYR A 537 1.19 -33.38 -16.92
N PRO A 538 0.04 -33.70 -16.28
CA PRO A 538 -0.13 -34.97 -15.56
C PRO A 538 -0.27 -36.19 -16.50
N GLY A 539 -0.37 -35.96 -17.82
CA GLY A 539 -0.50 -36.99 -18.85
C GLY A 539 -0.22 -36.43 -20.26
N ASP A 540 -0.73 -37.10 -21.30
CA ASP A 540 -0.48 -36.73 -22.70
C ASP A 540 -1.37 -35.59 -23.23
N ASP A 541 -2.45 -35.26 -22.50
CA ASP A 541 -3.33 -34.14 -22.85
C ASP A 541 -2.65 -32.82 -22.49
N ALA A 542 -2.08 -32.16 -23.51
CA ALA A 542 -1.30 -30.94 -23.36
C ALA A 542 -1.81 -29.83 -24.29
N SER A 543 -2.35 -28.76 -23.70
CA SER A 543 -2.79 -27.57 -24.42
C SER A 543 -2.31 -26.29 -23.75
N VAL A 544 -2.14 -25.22 -24.53
CA VAL A 544 -1.93 -23.85 -24.04
C VAL A 544 -3.01 -22.95 -24.65
N ILE A 545 -3.74 -22.26 -23.78
CA ILE A 545 -4.75 -21.26 -24.11
C ILE A 545 -4.07 -19.88 -24.19
N PHE A 546 -4.53 -19.05 -25.12
CA PHE A 546 -4.13 -17.65 -25.29
C PHE A 546 -5.33 -16.74 -25.14
N ASP A 547 -5.13 -15.61 -24.48
CA ASP A 547 -6.18 -14.63 -24.23
C ASP A 547 -5.60 -13.21 -24.06
N ASN A 548 -6.50 -12.25 -23.91
CA ASN A 548 -6.20 -10.90 -23.50
C ASN A 548 -7.30 -10.37 -22.58
N VAL A 549 -7.01 -9.34 -21.78
CA VAL A 549 -7.97 -8.78 -20.81
C VAL A 549 -9.21 -8.21 -21.50
N THR A 550 -9.05 -7.67 -22.72
CA THR A 550 -10.15 -7.17 -23.55
C THR A 550 -9.95 -7.57 -25.01
N GLU A 551 -10.98 -7.37 -25.84
CA GLU A 551 -10.94 -7.65 -27.29
C GLU A 551 -10.06 -6.66 -28.09
N GLN A 552 -9.39 -5.69 -27.44
CA GLN A 552 -8.49 -4.72 -28.08
C GLN A 552 -7.10 -5.31 -28.33
N ALA A 553 -7.05 -6.43 -29.03
CA ALA A 553 -5.83 -7.17 -29.35
C ALA A 553 -6.02 -7.99 -30.64
N GLY A 554 -4.96 -8.66 -31.08
CA GLY A 554 -5.03 -9.62 -32.17
C GLY A 554 -4.14 -10.82 -31.91
N LEU A 555 -4.60 -12.00 -32.32
CA LEU A 555 -3.87 -13.27 -32.18
C LEU A 555 -3.74 -13.97 -33.55
N THR A 556 -2.58 -14.54 -33.81
CA THR A 556 -2.32 -15.39 -34.97
C THR A 556 -1.47 -16.58 -34.56
N LEU A 557 -1.97 -17.78 -34.82
CA LEU A 557 -1.35 -19.05 -34.48
C LEU A 557 -0.91 -19.79 -35.75
N ASP A 558 0.39 -20.01 -35.90
CA ASP A 558 0.97 -20.84 -36.94
C ASP A 558 1.24 -22.25 -36.38
N LYS A 559 0.38 -23.19 -36.77
CA LYS A 559 0.44 -24.59 -36.32
C LYS A 559 1.64 -25.33 -36.89
N GLU A 560 2.05 -25.03 -38.12
CA GLU A 560 3.12 -25.75 -38.81
C GLU A 560 4.46 -25.49 -38.12
N ASN A 561 4.68 -24.24 -37.74
CA ASN A 561 5.94 -23.80 -37.13
C ASN A 561 5.85 -23.67 -35.59
N GLY A 562 4.73 -24.02 -34.96
CA GLY A 562 4.53 -23.87 -33.51
C GLY A 562 4.78 -22.44 -33.02
N THR A 563 4.31 -21.45 -33.79
CA THR A 563 4.59 -20.03 -33.56
C THR A 563 3.32 -19.29 -33.19
N VAL A 564 3.42 -18.41 -32.19
CA VAL A 564 2.36 -17.47 -31.79
C VAL A 564 2.81 -16.04 -32.09
N THR A 565 1.94 -15.26 -32.72
CA THR A 565 2.12 -13.82 -32.95
C THR A 565 0.87 -13.08 -32.53
N GLY A 566 1.03 -11.83 -32.11
CA GLY A 566 -0.12 -11.00 -31.77
C GLY A 566 0.25 -9.56 -31.49
N TYR A 567 -0.77 -8.78 -31.16
CA TYR A 567 -0.61 -7.43 -30.64
C TYR A 567 -1.64 -7.13 -29.54
N SER A 568 -1.36 -6.14 -28.70
CA SER A 568 -2.23 -5.68 -27.62
C SER A 568 -2.29 -4.16 -27.59
N ASP A 569 -3.51 -3.61 -27.64
CA ASP A 569 -3.82 -2.19 -27.41
C ASP A 569 -4.51 -1.96 -26.06
N VAL A 570 -4.63 -3.02 -25.24
CA VAL A 570 -5.26 -2.98 -23.93
C VAL A 570 -4.60 -1.93 -23.06
N LYS A 571 -5.40 -1.09 -22.40
CA LYS A 571 -4.88 -0.05 -21.52
C LYS A 571 -5.94 0.44 -20.54
N SER A 572 -5.53 0.72 -19.31
CA SER A 572 -6.35 1.43 -18.33
C SER A 572 -6.62 2.88 -18.73
N GLY A 573 -7.55 3.54 -18.04
CA GLY A 573 -7.87 4.96 -18.30
C GLY A 573 -6.71 5.91 -18.04
N LEU A 574 -5.79 5.55 -17.14
CA LEU A 574 -4.62 6.35 -16.77
C LEU A 574 -3.35 5.97 -17.55
N SER A 575 -3.43 4.96 -18.42
CA SER A 575 -2.34 4.51 -19.30
C SER A 575 -2.11 5.46 -20.50
N THR A 576 -1.88 6.74 -20.19
CA THR A 576 -1.76 7.83 -21.17
C THR A 576 -0.60 7.58 -22.12
N GLY A 577 -0.81 7.75 -23.43
CA GLY A 577 0.25 7.59 -24.42
C GLY A 577 0.70 6.14 -24.67
N ALA A 578 0.08 5.14 -24.04
CA ALA A 578 0.35 3.73 -24.33
C ALA A 578 0.10 3.41 -25.82
N THR A 579 1.10 2.82 -26.46
CA THR A 579 1.09 2.41 -27.87
C THR A 579 0.82 0.90 -27.97
N ARG A 580 0.67 0.39 -29.20
CA ARG A 580 0.54 -1.05 -29.44
C ARG A 580 1.77 -1.83 -28.97
N LEU A 581 1.55 -2.93 -28.26
CA LEU A 581 2.56 -3.96 -27.99
C LEU A 581 2.45 -5.09 -29.00
N PHE A 582 3.56 -5.64 -29.46
CA PHE A 582 3.66 -6.80 -30.34
C PHE A 582 4.23 -8.00 -29.59
N VAL A 583 3.75 -9.19 -29.93
CA VAL A 583 4.10 -10.45 -29.27
C VAL A 583 4.59 -11.45 -30.30
N TYR A 584 5.66 -12.18 -29.98
CA TYR A 584 6.19 -13.30 -30.77
C TYR A 584 6.67 -14.43 -29.85
N GLY A 585 6.24 -15.66 -30.10
CA GLY A 585 6.69 -16.82 -29.34
C GLY A 585 6.79 -18.11 -30.13
N THR A 586 7.60 -19.04 -29.65
CA THR A 586 7.88 -20.35 -30.26
C THR A 586 7.82 -21.47 -29.23
N PHE A 587 7.24 -22.61 -29.62
CA PHE A 587 7.18 -23.82 -28.80
C PHE A 587 8.27 -24.83 -29.15
N ASP A 588 8.69 -25.62 -28.18
CA ASP A 588 9.63 -26.75 -28.36
C ASP A 588 8.93 -28.08 -28.71
N ALA A 589 7.62 -28.16 -28.52
CA ALA A 589 6.81 -29.35 -28.75
C ALA A 589 6.01 -29.26 -30.08
N PRO A 590 5.87 -30.37 -30.83
CA PRO A 590 5.05 -30.39 -32.04
C PRO A 590 3.58 -30.07 -31.74
N VAL A 591 3.01 -29.13 -32.50
CA VAL A 591 1.57 -28.80 -32.46
C VAL A 591 0.78 -29.87 -33.20
N THR A 592 -0.29 -30.36 -32.58
CA THR A 592 -1.19 -31.37 -33.16
C THR A 592 -2.54 -30.79 -33.59
N ASP A 593 -3.00 -29.73 -32.92
CA ASP A 593 -4.22 -29.00 -33.28
C ASP A 593 -4.20 -27.57 -32.69
N GLY A 594 -5.17 -26.75 -33.07
CA GLY A 594 -5.39 -25.44 -32.48
C GLY A 594 -6.43 -24.61 -33.23
N SER A 595 -6.90 -23.54 -32.62
CA SER A 595 -7.71 -22.53 -33.31
C SER A 595 -7.58 -21.19 -32.62
N SER A 596 -7.88 -20.12 -33.34
CA SER A 596 -7.95 -18.77 -32.79
C SER A 596 -9.13 -18.02 -33.40
N SER A 597 -9.76 -17.18 -32.59
CA SER A 597 -10.83 -16.26 -33.00
C SER A 597 -10.71 -14.97 -32.18
N GLY A 598 -10.51 -13.84 -32.85
CA GLY A 598 -10.26 -12.56 -32.17
C GLY A 598 -8.97 -12.62 -31.36
N VAL A 599 -9.08 -12.38 -30.05
CA VAL A 599 -7.94 -12.39 -29.11
C VAL A 599 -7.71 -13.76 -28.45
N LYS A 600 -8.67 -14.68 -28.58
CA LYS A 600 -8.67 -15.98 -27.91
C LYS A 600 -8.22 -17.10 -28.84
N GLY A 601 -7.54 -18.09 -28.28
CA GLY A 601 -7.19 -19.30 -29.01
C GLY A 601 -6.53 -20.36 -28.16
N TYR A 602 -6.18 -21.49 -28.76
CA TYR A 602 -5.38 -22.53 -28.13
C TYR A 602 -4.51 -23.27 -29.15
N LEU A 603 -3.44 -23.87 -28.65
CA LEU A 603 -2.65 -24.89 -29.34
C LEU A 603 -2.63 -26.17 -28.50
N LYS A 604 -2.77 -27.32 -29.17
CA LYS A 604 -2.58 -28.67 -28.59
C LYS A 604 -1.23 -29.21 -29.03
N PHE A 605 -0.60 -29.97 -28.15
CA PHE A 605 0.76 -30.46 -28.35
C PHE A 605 0.84 -31.98 -28.22
N LYS A 606 1.86 -32.55 -28.85
CA LYS A 606 2.42 -33.82 -28.41
C LYS A 606 3.55 -33.50 -27.42
N PRO A 607 3.34 -33.62 -26.10
CA PRO A 607 4.35 -33.19 -25.13
C PRO A 607 5.61 -34.06 -25.19
N GLY A 608 6.68 -33.59 -24.56
CA GLY A 608 7.93 -34.35 -24.41
C GLY A 608 7.74 -35.67 -23.65
N ALA A 609 8.77 -36.52 -23.62
CA ALA A 609 8.73 -37.79 -22.88
C ALA A 609 8.58 -37.61 -21.36
N ASP A 610 8.90 -36.41 -20.85
CA ASP A 610 8.69 -35.96 -19.48
C ASP A 610 7.39 -35.15 -19.31
N HIS A 611 6.50 -35.21 -20.30
CA HIS A 611 5.23 -34.47 -20.38
C HIS A 611 5.39 -32.95 -20.33
N THR A 612 6.52 -32.41 -20.81
CA THR A 612 6.76 -30.96 -20.84
C THR A 612 6.45 -30.30 -22.18
N VAL A 613 6.05 -29.03 -22.12
CA VAL A 613 5.96 -28.08 -23.24
C VAL A 613 6.56 -26.75 -22.79
N THR A 614 7.49 -26.20 -23.55
CA THR A 614 8.15 -24.92 -23.27
C THR A 614 7.81 -23.89 -24.35
N LEU A 615 7.34 -22.73 -23.92
CA LEU A 615 7.17 -21.53 -24.74
C LEU A 615 8.31 -20.55 -24.45
N ARG A 616 8.98 -20.07 -25.50
CA ARG A 616 9.81 -18.86 -25.40
C ARG A 616 9.04 -17.71 -26.05
N LEU A 617 8.78 -16.65 -25.31
CA LEU A 617 7.90 -15.55 -25.70
C LEU A 617 8.62 -14.22 -25.50
N ALA A 618 8.59 -13.34 -26.49
CA ALA A 618 9.14 -11.98 -26.41
C ALA A 618 8.13 -10.95 -26.92
N THR A 619 8.35 -9.71 -26.50
CA THR A 619 7.52 -8.58 -26.89
C THR A 619 8.34 -7.41 -27.43
N SER A 620 7.65 -6.45 -28.04
CA SER A 620 8.21 -5.20 -28.55
C SER A 620 7.14 -4.13 -28.61
N LEU A 621 7.50 -2.87 -28.41
CA LEU A 621 6.64 -1.72 -28.70
C LEU A 621 6.86 -1.18 -30.12
N ILE A 622 7.83 -1.72 -30.86
CA ILE A 622 8.18 -1.31 -32.23
C ILE A 622 7.48 -2.19 -33.26
N SER A 623 7.69 -3.50 -33.24
CA SER A 623 7.15 -4.41 -34.26
C SER A 623 7.22 -5.88 -33.87
N VAL A 624 6.48 -6.73 -34.61
CA VAL A 624 6.61 -8.20 -34.50
C VAL A 624 8.03 -8.66 -34.86
N ASP A 625 8.68 -8.02 -35.83
CA ASP A 625 10.05 -8.38 -36.21
C ASP A 625 11.08 -7.97 -35.15
N GLN A 626 10.86 -6.86 -34.44
CA GLN A 626 11.67 -6.50 -33.30
C GLN A 626 11.40 -7.45 -32.11
N ALA A 627 10.17 -7.91 -31.89
CA ALA A 627 9.89 -8.93 -30.88
C ALA A 627 10.62 -10.25 -31.17
N LYS A 628 10.70 -10.68 -32.44
CA LYS A 628 11.53 -11.82 -32.86
C LYS A 628 13.02 -11.59 -32.56
N ASP A 629 13.51 -10.38 -32.82
CA ASP A 629 14.90 -10.05 -32.56
C ASP A 629 15.22 -10.00 -31.07
N ASN A 630 14.32 -9.45 -30.24
CA ASN A 630 14.42 -9.50 -28.78
C ASN A 630 14.49 -10.95 -28.28
N LEU A 631 13.64 -11.84 -28.80
CA LEU A 631 13.69 -13.27 -28.47
C LEU A 631 15.04 -13.90 -28.83
N ARG A 632 15.53 -13.63 -30.04
CA ARG A 632 16.83 -14.12 -30.53
C ARG A 632 18.00 -13.60 -29.69
N GLN A 633 17.93 -12.37 -29.21
CA GLN A 633 18.97 -11.73 -28.41
C GLN A 633 18.98 -12.25 -26.96
N GLU A 634 17.81 -12.43 -26.35
CA GLU A 634 17.69 -12.71 -24.91
C GLU A 634 17.51 -14.20 -24.60
N ILE A 635 16.82 -14.95 -25.45
CA ILE A 635 16.61 -16.40 -25.29
C ILE A 635 16.85 -17.12 -26.64
N PRO A 636 18.11 -17.19 -27.12
CA PRO A 636 18.46 -17.85 -28.38
C PRO A 636 17.97 -19.30 -28.46
N ASP A 637 17.79 -19.81 -29.68
CA ASP A 637 17.38 -21.21 -29.93
C ASP A 637 18.28 -22.22 -29.21
N GLY A 638 17.64 -23.18 -28.53
CA GLY A 638 18.32 -24.18 -27.69
C GLY A 638 18.64 -23.73 -26.26
N THR A 639 18.31 -22.50 -25.86
CA THR A 639 18.45 -22.06 -24.46
C THR A 639 17.42 -22.75 -23.56
N SER A 640 17.88 -23.45 -22.52
CA SER A 640 17.00 -24.13 -21.56
C SER A 640 16.33 -23.17 -20.58
N PHE A 641 15.15 -23.53 -20.08
CA PHE A 641 14.43 -22.81 -19.01
C PHE A 641 15.34 -22.54 -17.79
N ASP A 642 16.08 -23.55 -17.33
CA ASP A 642 16.94 -23.42 -16.15
C ASP A 642 18.10 -22.46 -16.38
N THR A 643 18.56 -22.29 -17.63
CA THR A 643 19.57 -21.28 -17.99
C THR A 643 19.00 -19.88 -17.81
N VAL A 644 17.80 -19.60 -18.32
CA VAL A 644 17.13 -18.30 -18.18
C VAL A 644 16.91 -17.97 -16.70
N LYS A 645 16.35 -18.93 -15.95
CA LYS A 645 16.15 -18.82 -14.49
C LYS A 645 17.43 -18.45 -13.74
N LYS A 646 18.54 -19.16 -14.00
CA LYS A 646 19.83 -18.91 -13.34
C LYS A 646 20.44 -17.56 -13.74
N GLN A 647 20.24 -17.12 -14.97
CA GLN A 647 20.71 -15.81 -15.42
C GLN A 647 19.95 -14.68 -14.72
N ALA A 648 18.63 -14.77 -14.62
CA ALA A 648 17.81 -13.82 -13.87
C ALA A 648 18.19 -13.80 -12.38
N GLN A 649 18.38 -14.96 -11.74
CA GLN A 649 18.81 -15.07 -10.34
C GLN A 649 20.14 -14.36 -10.10
N LYS A 650 21.11 -14.56 -11.00
CA LYS A 650 22.44 -13.93 -10.92
C LYS A 650 22.37 -12.39 -11.02
N VAL A 651 21.45 -11.85 -11.82
CA VAL A 651 21.24 -10.39 -11.92
C VAL A 651 20.74 -9.85 -10.58
N TRP A 652 19.73 -10.50 -9.99
CA TRP A 652 19.20 -10.13 -8.68
C TRP A 652 20.23 -10.28 -7.56
N ASP A 653 20.93 -11.41 -7.46
CA ASP A 653 21.94 -11.62 -6.42
C ASP A 653 23.05 -10.57 -6.44
N LYS A 654 23.47 -10.14 -7.64
CA LYS A 654 24.47 -9.06 -7.78
C LYS A 654 23.95 -7.74 -7.21
N LEU A 655 22.68 -7.43 -7.44
CA LEU A 655 22.05 -6.20 -6.97
C LEU A 655 21.78 -6.25 -5.46
N LEU A 656 21.15 -7.32 -4.98
CA LEU A 656 20.83 -7.55 -3.57
C LEU A 656 22.10 -7.65 -2.71
N GLY A 657 23.17 -8.21 -3.27
CA GLY A 657 24.50 -8.27 -2.64
C GLY A 657 25.18 -6.92 -2.42
N LYS A 658 24.54 -5.80 -2.79
CA LYS A 658 25.01 -4.47 -2.39
C LYS A 658 24.85 -4.19 -0.90
N VAL A 659 23.97 -4.91 -0.21
CA VAL A 659 23.73 -4.74 1.23
C VAL A 659 23.83 -6.08 1.92
N GLU A 660 24.80 -6.20 2.83
CA GLU A 660 24.99 -7.39 3.67
C GLU A 660 24.76 -7.04 5.14
N VAL A 661 24.05 -7.88 5.88
CA VAL A 661 23.68 -7.61 7.28
C VAL A 661 24.03 -8.77 8.21
N GLN A 662 24.26 -8.44 9.49
CA GLN A 662 24.49 -9.41 10.57
C GLN A 662 23.57 -9.12 11.76
N GLY A 663 23.13 -10.19 12.44
CA GLY A 663 22.17 -10.11 13.53
C GLY A 663 20.72 -9.89 13.07
N ALA A 664 20.42 -10.19 11.80
CA ALA A 664 19.07 -10.20 11.27
C ALA A 664 18.35 -11.53 11.58
N THR A 665 17.05 -11.47 11.87
CA THR A 665 16.18 -12.65 11.88
C THR A 665 15.89 -13.11 10.44
N PRO A 666 15.39 -14.35 10.22
CA PRO A 666 14.95 -14.78 8.89
C PRO A 666 13.90 -13.86 8.27
N ASP A 667 12.93 -13.41 9.07
CA ASP A 667 11.91 -12.44 8.65
C ASP A 667 12.54 -11.11 8.22
N GLN A 668 13.49 -10.57 9.00
CA GLN A 668 14.20 -9.34 8.61
C GLN A 668 15.03 -9.49 7.33
N LEU A 669 15.59 -10.67 7.05
CA LEU A 669 16.25 -10.94 5.76
C LEU A 669 15.25 -10.96 4.61
N THR A 670 14.09 -11.60 4.81
CA THR A 670 12.98 -11.59 3.86
C THR A 670 12.51 -10.16 3.59
N THR A 671 12.24 -9.37 4.62
CA THR A 671 11.82 -7.96 4.49
C THR A 671 12.87 -7.12 3.77
N LEU A 672 14.15 -7.21 4.16
CA LEU A 672 15.23 -6.46 3.53
C LEU A 672 15.34 -6.75 2.02
N TYR A 673 15.44 -8.02 1.64
CA TYR A 673 15.67 -8.38 0.24
C TYR A 673 14.40 -8.30 -0.61
N SER A 674 13.21 -8.45 -0.02
CA SER A 674 11.95 -8.16 -0.71
C SER A 674 11.76 -6.66 -0.95
N SER A 675 12.12 -5.81 0.02
CA SER A 675 12.12 -4.36 -0.17
C SER A 675 13.15 -3.91 -1.21
N MET A 676 14.36 -4.47 -1.21
CA MET A 676 15.31 -4.19 -2.30
C MET A 676 14.82 -4.71 -3.65
N TYR A 677 14.09 -5.82 -3.72
CA TYR A 677 13.44 -6.25 -4.96
C TYR A 677 12.41 -5.23 -5.45
N ARG A 678 11.47 -4.81 -4.60
CA ARG A 678 10.42 -3.84 -4.95
C ARG A 678 10.98 -2.48 -5.35
N LEU A 679 11.99 -2.02 -4.62
CA LEU A 679 12.74 -0.80 -4.94
C LEU A 679 13.29 -0.83 -6.37
N TYR A 680 13.68 -1.97 -6.91
CA TYR A 680 14.29 -2.03 -8.24
C TYR A 680 13.36 -2.58 -9.33
N LEU A 681 12.05 -2.59 -9.11
CA LEU A 681 11.07 -2.89 -10.18
C LEU A 681 10.80 -1.68 -11.07
N TYR A 682 10.66 -0.49 -10.48
CA TYR A 682 10.25 0.74 -11.15
C TYR A 682 11.35 1.80 -11.08
N PRO A 683 11.46 2.75 -12.02
CA PRO A 683 10.75 2.81 -13.29
C PRO A 683 11.11 1.63 -14.20
N ASN A 684 10.20 1.27 -15.11
CA ASN A 684 10.46 0.26 -16.15
C ASN A 684 11.28 0.87 -17.29
N SER A 685 12.15 0.08 -17.90
CA SER A 685 12.71 0.40 -19.21
C SER A 685 11.59 0.46 -20.26
N GLY A 686 11.70 1.41 -21.19
CA GLY A 686 10.76 1.56 -22.31
C GLY A 686 11.44 1.56 -23.67
N PHE A 687 12.65 0.99 -23.75
CA PHE A 687 13.50 1.00 -24.94
C PHE A 687 13.98 -0.40 -25.29
N GLU A 688 14.32 -0.60 -26.55
CA GLU A 688 14.72 -1.88 -27.12
C GLU A 688 16.05 -1.74 -27.86
N LYS A 689 16.78 -2.85 -28.00
CA LYS A 689 18.03 -2.86 -28.77
C LYS A 689 17.76 -3.21 -30.23
N VAL A 690 17.77 -2.19 -31.09
CA VAL A 690 17.54 -2.31 -32.54
C VAL A 690 18.89 -2.33 -33.26
N GLY A 691 19.33 -3.53 -33.67
CA GLY A 691 20.65 -3.73 -34.26
C GLY A 691 21.78 -3.39 -33.28
N SER A 692 22.44 -2.24 -33.46
CA SER A 692 23.56 -1.79 -32.62
C SER A 692 23.24 -0.60 -31.71
N THR A 693 22.04 -0.03 -31.83
CA THR A 693 21.60 1.15 -31.08
C THR A 693 20.40 0.81 -30.20
N TYR A 694 20.11 1.68 -29.23
CA TYR A 694 18.86 1.62 -28.47
C TYR A 694 17.86 2.57 -29.10
N GLN A 695 16.61 2.13 -29.22
CA GLN A 695 15.50 2.93 -29.74
C GLN A 695 14.23 2.65 -28.95
N TYR A 696 13.25 3.55 -29.02
CA TYR A 696 11.94 3.35 -28.40
C TYR A 696 10.83 3.97 -29.24
N ALA A 697 9.62 3.42 -29.07
CA ALA A 697 8.37 4.04 -29.52
C ALA A 697 7.96 5.12 -28.52
N SER A 698 8.02 6.39 -28.90
CA SER A 698 7.82 7.51 -27.96
C SER A 698 6.34 7.69 -27.58
N PRO A 699 5.95 7.52 -26.29
CA PRO A 699 4.60 7.82 -25.82
C PRO A 699 4.38 9.33 -25.56
N PHE A 700 5.42 10.14 -25.75
CA PHE A 700 5.43 11.58 -25.48
C PHE A 700 5.32 12.42 -26.76
N SER A 701 5.47 11.79 -27.92
CA SER A 701 5.38 12.42 -29.23
C SER A 701 4.04 12.12 -29.90
N PRO A 702 3.50 13.04 -30.73
CA PRO A 702 2.37 12.71 -31.59
C PRO A 702 2.69 11.53 -32.51
N MET A 703 1.71 10.65 -32.71
CA MET A 703 1.85 9.48 -33.55
C MET A 703 1.84 9.87 -35.04
N PRO A 704 2.92 9.64 -35.82
CA PRO A 704 2.99 10.04 -37.24
C PRO A 704 2.12 9.19 -38.19
N SER A 705 1.79 7.95 -37.85
CA SER A 705 0.96 7.05 -38.66
C SER A 705 0.12 6.12 -37.78
N GLN A 706 -0.85 5.39 -38.32
CA GLN A 706 -1.61 4.41 -37.54
C GLN A 706 -0.81 3.12 -37.32
N ASP A 707 -1.07 2.43 -36.19
CA ASP A 707 -0.54 1.09 -35.96
C ASP A 707 -1.09 0.10 -37.00
N THR A 708 -0.23 -0.80 -37.44
CA THR A 708 -0.61 -2.01 -38.20
C THR A 708 -0.57 -3.22 -37.27
N PRO A 709 -1.11 -4.40 -37.67
CA PRO A 709 -0.99 -5.60 -36.85
C PRO A 709 0.46 -6.04 -36.56
N THR A 710 1.45 -5.52 -37.29
CA THR A 710 2.85 -5.96 -37.20
C THR A 710 3.86 -4.86 -36.89
N HIS A 711 3.45 -3.59 -36.88
CA HIS A 711 4.36 -2.45 -36.67
C HIS A 711 3.62 -1.24 -36.06
N THR A 712 4.28 -0.54 -35.13
CA THR A 712 3.73 0.65 -34.49
C THR A 712 3.67 1.85 -35.43
N GLY A 713 2.67 2.69 -35.20
CA GLY A 713 2.58 4.03 -35.77
C GLY A 713 3.32 5.11 -35.00
N ALA A 714 3.85 4.80 -33.80
CA ALA A 714 4.56 5.73 -32.93
C ALA A 714 5.84 6.29 -33.56
N LYS A 715 6.25 7.48 -33.13
CA LYS A 715 7.55 8.04 -33.51
C LYS A 715 8.65 7.21 -32.85
N ILE A 716 9.50 6.59 -33.66
CA ILE A 716 10.70 5.91 -33.18
C ILE A 716 11.80 6.93 -32.91
N VAL A 717 12.40 6.85 -31.73
CA VAL A 717 13.46 7.78 -31.28
C VAL A 717 14.67 6.99 -30.81
N ASP A 718 15.86 7.48 -31.13
CA ASP A 718 17.13 6.92 -30.66
C ASP A 718 17.35 7.24 -29.18
N GLY A 719 17.78 6.25 -28.41
CA GLY A 719 18.14 6.39 -27.00
C GLY A 719 17.39 5.44 -26.08
N LYS A 720 17.50 5.73 -24.78
CA LYS A 720 16.85 4.98 -23.71
C LYS A 720 15.82 5.87 -23.03
N VAL A 721 14.63 5.33 -22.80
CA VAL A 721 13.56 6.00 -22.07
C VAL A 721 13.10 5.13 -20.90
N TYR A 722 12.66 5.77 -19.82
CA TYR A 722 12.10 5.10 -18.65
C TYR A 722 10.69 5.62 -18.40
N VAL A 723 9.82 4.74 -17.92
CA VAL A 723 8.39 4.98 -17.72
C VAL A 723 7.91 4.30 -16.43
N ASN A 724 6.63 4.47 -16.06
CA ASN A 724 6.03 3.87 -14.85
C ASN A 724 6.67 4.35 -13.55
N ASN A 725 6.48 5.65 -13.23
CA ASN A 725 6.98 6.25 -11.99
C ASN A 725 6.11 7.41 -11.53
N GLY A 726 5.70 7.39 -10.27
CA GLY A 726 5.16 8.53 -9.53
C GLY A 726 6.25 9.30 -8.82
N PHE A 727 6.58 10.50 -9.30
CA PHE A 727 7.57 11.31 -8.60
C PHE A 727 7.06 11.86 -7.28
N TRP A 728 5.74 12.06 -7.15
CA TRP A 728 5.16 12.47 -5.87
C TRP A 728 5.58 11.46 -4.80
N ASP A 729 5.50 10.16 -5.05
CA ASP A 729 5.92 9.10 -4.12
C ASP A 729 7.44 9.03 -3.95
N THR A 730 8.12 8.76 -5.06
CA THR A 730 9.48 8.23 -5.10
C THR A 730 10.58 9.24 -4.78
N TYR A 731 10.30 10.55 -4.81
CA TYR A 731 11.34 11.55 -4.53
C TYR A 731 11.85 11.46 -3.09
N ARG A 732 11.01 10.99 -2.16
CA ARG A 732 11.29 10.98 -0.72
C ARG A 732 12.41 10.01 -0.39
N THR A 733 12.35 8.76 -0.86
CA THR A 733 13.36 7.74 -0.52
C THR A 733 13.89 6.93 -1.69
N THR A 734 13.07 6.64 -2.71
CA THR A 734 13.48 5.82 -3.87
C THR A 734 14.61 6.46 -4.68
N TRP A 735 14.46 7.71 -5.14
CA TRP A 735 15.53 8.41 -5.89
C TRP A 735 16.82 8.64 -5.08
N PRO A 736 16.75 8.96 -3.77
CA PRO A 736 17.91 8.91 -2.89
C PRO A 736 18.60 7.56 -2.81
N ALA A 737 17.84 6.46 -2.82
CA ALA A 737 18.39 5.11 -2.79
C ALA A 737 19.14 4.80 -4.10
N TYR A 738 18.57 5.13 -5.26
CA TYR A 738 19.28 4.99 -6.55
C TYR A 738 20.56 5.80 -6.59
N SER A 739 20.50 7.07 -6.18
CA SER A 739 21.66 7.96 -6.16
C SER A 739 22.76 7.49 -5.19
N PHE A 740 22.42 6.66 -4.21
CA PHE A 740 23.35 6.14 -3.22
C PHE A 740 23.92 4.76 -3.59
N LEU A 741 23.07 3.83 -4.01
CA LEU A 741 23.44 2.43 -4.23
C LEU A 741 23.89 2.17 -5.68
N THR A 742 23.26 2.83 -6.65
CA THR A 742 23.43 2.62 -8.10
C THR A 742 23.48 3.95 -8.85
N PRO A 743 24.36 4.89 -8.49
CA PRO A 743 24.41 6.23 -9.10
C PRO A 743 24.59 6.20 -10.63
N GLY A 744 25.28 5.21 -11.20
CA GLY A 744 25.40 5.06 -12.66
C GLY A 744 24.05 4.83 -13.33
N GLN A 745 23.27 3.89 -12.80
CA GLN A 745 21.91 3.59 -13.29
C GLN A 745 20.94 4.74 -12.99
N ALA A 746 21.08 5.40 -11.84
CA ALA A 746 20.31 6.60 -11.51
C ALA A 746 20.47 7.67 -12.60
N GLY A 747 21.71 7.95 -13.03
CA GLY A 747 22.00 8.91 -14.09
C GLY A 747 21.36 8.55 -15.43
N GLU A 748 21.42 7.27 -15.82
CA GLU A 748 20.77 6.76 -17.04
C GLU A 748 19.23 6.92 -16.97
N MET A 749 18.62 6.64 -15.81
CA MET A 749 17.19 6.84 -15.62
C MET A 749 16.79 8.31 -15.66
N VAL A 750 17.57 9.21 -15.03
CA VAL A 750 17.34 10.66 -15.13
C VAL A 750 17.39 11.12 -16.59
N ASP A 751 18.39 10.68 -17.37
CA ASP A 751 18.48 11.00 -18.80
C ASP A 751 17.26 10.51 -19.58
N GLY A 752 16.71 9.33 -19.25
CA GLY A 752 15.46 8.83 -19.84
C GLY A 752 14.23 9.70 -19.53
N PHE A 753 14.10 10.22 -18.30
CA PHE A 753 13.03 11.16 -17.96
C PHE A 753 13.25 12.56 -18.57
N VAL A 754 14.50 13.00 -18.71
CA VAL A 754 14.86 14.22 -19.45
C VAL A 754 14.58 14.05 -20.95
N GLN A 755 14.68 12.83 -21.48
CA GLN A 755 14.31 12.56 -22.85
C GLN A 755 12.81 12.76 -23.10
N GLN A 756 11.95 12.49 -22.11
CA GLN A 756 10.51 12.85 -22.18
C GLN A 756 10.33 14.36 -22.41
N TYR A 757 11.11 15.17 -21.70
CA TYR A 757 11.13 16.63 -21.89
C TYR A 757 11.60 17.02 -23.29
N LYS A 758 12.61 16.34 -23.84
CA LYS A 758 13.10 16.59 -25.20
C LYS A 758 12.06 16.19 -26.27
N ASP A 759 11.28 15.13 -26.02
CA ASP A 759 10.27 14.63 -26.94
C ASP A 759 8.97 15.44 -26.92
N GLY A 760 8.40 15.64 -25.73
CA GLY A 760 7.07 16.22 -25.53
C GLY A 760 7.07 17.57 -24.80
N GLY A 761 8.23 18.10 -24.43
CA GLY A 761 8.39 19.42 -23.82
C GLY A 761 8.22 19.47 -22.31
N TRP A 762 7.97 18.34 -21.63
CA TRP A 762 7.79 18.26 -20.17
C TRP A 762 8.36 16.95 -19.63
N THR A 763 8.79 16.94 -18.37
CA THR A 763 9.05 15.68 -17.66
C THR A 763 7.76 15.24 -16.98
N SER A 764 7.42 13.95 -17.06
CA SER A 764 6.23 13.41 -16.39
C SER A 764 6.26 13.66 -14.88
N ARG A 765 5.10 14.02 -14.31
CA ARG A 765 4.87 13.98 -12.86
C ARG A 765 4.58 12.55 -12.40
N TRP A 766 3.63 11.94 -13.10
CA TRP A 766 3.32 10.52 -13.09
C TRP A 766 3.44 10.01 -14.52
N SER A 767 4.24 8.96 -14.72
CA SER A 767 4.43 8.32 -16.03
C SER A 767 3.74 6.95 -16.03
N SER A 768 2.83 6.70 -16.98
CA SER A 768 2.34 5.34 -17.30
C SER A 768 1.72 5.27 -18.70
N PRO A 769 2.49 4.94 -19.74
CA PRO A 769 3.88 5.33 -19.88
C PRO A 769 4.05 6.85 -20.15
N GLY A 770 3.03 7.51 -20.68
CA GLY A 770 3.00 8.95 -20.97
C GLY A 770 2.60 9.81 -19.77
N TYR A 771 2.19 11.06 -20.02
CA TYR A 771 1.87 12.06 -18.99
C TYR A 771 0.51 11.82 -18.32
N ALA A 772 0.46 11.00 -17.27
CA ALA A 772 -0.76 10.77 -16.50
C ALA A 772 -1.05 11.94 -15.52
N ASP A 773 -2.32 12.31 -15.37
CA ASP A 773 -2.75 13.36 -14.43
C ASP A 773 -3.11 12.77 -13.06
N LEU A 774 -2.09 12.40 -12.28
CA LEU A 774 -2.24 11.87 -10.93
C LEU A 774 -1.34 12.64 -9.95
N MET A 775 -1.77 12.76 -8.70
CA MET A 775 -1.07 13.40 -7.58
C MET A 775 -0.69 14.88 -7.83
N THR A 776 0.00 15.48 -6.85
CA THR A 776 0.46 16.88 -6.88
C THR A 776 1.99 16.98 -6.99
N GLY A 777 2.51 18.19 -7.21
CA GLY A 777 3.95 18.47 -7.27
C GLY A 777 4.63 18.10 -8.59
N THR A 778 5.84 18.63 -8.81
CA THR A 778 6.73 18.29 -9.94
C THR A 778 8.02 17.67 -9.42
N SER A 779 7.89 16.64 -8.57
CA SER A 779 8.96 16.17 -7.69
C SER A 779 10.17 15.51 -8.37
N SER A 780 10.16 15.38 -9.69
CA SER A 780 11.38 15.17 -10.48
C SER A 780 12.39 16.31 -10.32
N ASP A 781 11.92 17.54 -10.11
CA ASP A 781 12.75 18.73 -9.89
C ASP A 781 13.74 18.52 -8.72
N VAL A 782 13.21 18.14 -7.54
CA VAL A 782 14.05 17.91 -6.35
C VAL A 782 14.82 16.59 -6.42
N ALA A 783 14.24 15.54 -7.01
CA ALA A 783 14.92 14.25 -7.17
C ALA A 783 16.18 14.37 -8.04
N PHE A 784 16.09 15.04 -9.18
CA PHE A 784 17.23 15.23 -10.09
C PHE A 784 18.24 16.22 -9.53
N ALA A 785 17.77 17.27 -8.85
CA ALA A 785 18.65 18.17 -8.12
C ALA A 785 19.47 17.43 -7.05
N ASP A 786 18.83 16.55 -6.28
CA ASP A 786 19.50 15.73 -5.26
C ASP A 786 20.55 14.79 -5.86
N ALA A 787 20.21 14.09 -6.96
CA ALA A 787 21.16 13.29 -7.71
C ALA A 787 22.37 14.11 -8.20
N TYR A 788 22.12 15.32 -8.73
CA TYR A 788 23.18 16.21 -9.22
C TYR A 788 24.13 16.66 -8.12
N VAL A 789 23.60 17.10 -6.97
CA VAL A 789 24.44 17.57 -5.85
C VAL A 789 25.22 16.42 -5.19
N LYS A 790 24.73 15.19 -5.30
CA LYS A 790 25.43 13.95 -4.92
C LYS A 790 26.43 13.47 -5.97
N GLY A 791 26.53 14.16 -7.11
CA GLY A 791 27.56 13.92 -8.12
C GLY A 791 27.21 12.90 -9.20
N VAL A 792 25.95 12.45 -9.27
CA VAL A 792 25.43 11.59 -10.34
C VAL A 792 25.61 12.28 -11.69
N LYS A 793 25.91 11.51 -12.75
CA LYS A 793 26.20 12.03 -14.10
C LYS A 793 25.00 11.82 -15.02
N PHE A 794 24.51 12.91 -15.61
CA PHE A 794 23.41 12.98 -16.57
C PHE A 794 23.42 14.36 -17.26
N ASP A 795 22.50 14.62 -18.18
CA ASP A 795 22.27 15.92 -18.83
C ASP A 795 21.65 16.95 -17.87
N ALA A 796 22.50 17.44 -16.95
CA ALA A 796 22.09 18.37 -15.90
C ALA A 796 21.53 19.70 -16.44
N LYS A 797 21.93 20.12 -17.65
CA LYS A 797 21.41 21.36 -18.23
C LYS A 797 19.94 21.16 -18.62
N ALA A 798 19.64 20.13 -19.40
CA ALA A 798 18.27 19.87 -19.83
C ALA A 798 17.35 19.53 -18.64
N ALA A 799 17.84 18.80 -17.64
CA ALA A 799 17.08 18.56 -16.40
C ALA A 799 16.74 19.85 -15.66
N TYR A 800 17.70 20.77 -15.53
CA TYR A 800 17.46 22.06 -14.89
C TYR A 800 16.50 22.93 -15.72
N ASP A 801 16.65 22.98 -17.04
CA ASP A 801 15.75 23.72 -17.93
C ASP A 801 14.30 23.19 -17.84
N ALA A 802 14.12 21.87 -17.72
CA ALA A 802 12.82 21.25 -17.49
C ALA A 802 12.20 21.67 -16.13
N ALA A 803 13.00 21.69 -15.06
CA ALA A 803 12.54 22.08 -13.74
C ALA A 803 12.19 23.59 -13.66
N VAL A 804 12.97 24.45 -14.31
CA VAL A 804 12.63 25.88 -14.43
C VAL A 804 11.34 26.06 -15.22
N LYS A 805 11.11 25.29 -16.28
CA LYS A 805 9.84 25.32 -17.03
C LYS A 805 8.65 24.95 -16.13
N ASN A 806 8.76 23.88 -15.35
CA ASN A 806 7.75 23.46 -14.36
C ASN A 806 7.38 24.61 -13.39
N ALA A 807 8.37 25.35 -12.92
CA ALA A 807 8.22 26.37 -11.88
C ALA A 807 7.90 27.79 -12.40
N THR A 808 7.87 28.01 -13.72
CA THR A 808 7.74 29.35 -14.31
C THR A 808 6.76 29.46 -15.48
N VAL A 809 6.19 28.36 -15.96
CA VAL A 809 5.33 28.34 -17.16
C VAL A 809 3.96 27.73 -16.83
N VAL A 810 2.91 28.29 -17.42
CA VAL A 810 1.56 27.72 -17.36
C VAL A 810 1.51 26.43 -18.19
N PRO A 811 1.20 25.27 -17.59
CA PRO A 811 1.14 24.03 -18.35
C PRO A 811 -0.04 24.04 -19.35
N PRO A 812 0.14 23.47 -20.55
CA PRO A 812 -0.91 23.43 -21.57
C PRO A 812 -1.98 22.35 -21.32
N ALA A 813 -1.72 21.41 -20.42
CA ALA A 813 -2.59 20.29 -20.08
C ALA A 813 -2.37 19.88 -18.61
N SER A 814 -3.34 19.19 -18.01
CA SER A 814 -3.32 18.90 -16.57
C SER A 814 -2.28 17.84 -16.17
N GLY A 815 -1.90 16.92 -17.07
CA GLY A 815 -0.91 15.86 -16.82
C GLY A 815 0.57 16.32 -16.76
N VAL A 816 0.86 17.61 -16.98
CA VAL A 816 2.24 18.15 -17.01
C VAL A 816 2.36 19.45 -16.23
N GLY A 817 3.58 19.77 -15.79
CA GLY A 817 3.89 21.02 -15.08
C GLY A 817 3.10 21.21 -13.78
N ARG A 818 3.20 22.39 -13.17
CA ARG A 818 2.49 22.71 -11.92
C ARG A 818 1.10 23.27 -12.23
N LYS A 819 0.06 22.73 -11.58
CA LYS A 819 -1.30 23.31 -11.68
C LYS A 819 -1.33 24.67 -10.96
N GLY A 820 -2.22 25.57 -11.41
CA GLY A 820 -2.36 26.91 -10.81
C GLY A 820 -1.30 27.95 -11.20
N MET A 821 -0.37 27.63 -12.11
CA MET A 821 0.75 28.50 -12.49
C MET A 821 0.36 29.85 -13.13
N THR A 822 -0.91 30.02 -13.53
CA THR A 822 -1.41 31.31 -14.03
C THR A 822 -1.32 32.42 -12.98
N THR A 823 -1.46 32.10 -11.70
CA THR A 823 -1.47 33.09 -10.60
C THR A 823 -0.46 32.77 -9.49
N SER A 824 -0.13 31.49 -9.29
CA SER A 824 0.71 31.04 -8.16
C SER A 824 2.07 31.76 -8.02
N PRO A 825 2.81 32.05 -9.11
CA PRO A 825 4.09 32.77 -9.00
C PRO A 825 3.97 34.15 -8.34
N PHE A 826 2.83 34.82 -8.52
CA PHE A 826 2.60 36.21 -8.09
C PHE A 826 1.94 36.28 -6.71
N LEU A 827 1.08 35.31 -6.40
CA LEU A 827 0.45 35.21 -5.07
C LEU A 827 1.41 34.69 -3.99
N GLY A 828 2.48 33.98 -4.38
CA GLY A 828 3.37 33.28 -3.45
C GLY A 828 2.74 32.03 -2.84
N TYR A 829 1.65 31.53 -3.42
CA TYR A 829 1.00 30.25 -3.10
C TYR A 829 0.01 29.87 -4.21
N THR A 830 -0.40 28.60 -4.26
CA THR A 830 -1.46 28.14 -5.17
C THR A 830 -2.84 28.29 -4.53
N SER A 831 -3.74 29.03 -5.18
CA SER A 831 -5.10 29.31 -4.71
C SER A 831 -5.95 28.04 -4.61
N THR A 832 -6.92 28.04 -3.69
CA THR A 832 -7.99 27.01 -3.57
C THR A 832 -8.89 26.90 -4.80
N ASP A 833 -8.80 27.82 -5.76
CA ASP A 833 -9.45 27.66 -7.08
C ASP A 833 -8.85 26.50 -7.88
N THR A 834 -7.63 26.08 -7.53
CA THR A 834 -7.01 24.83 -7.97
C THR A 834 -7.32 23.76 -6.92
N GLY A 835 -7.91 22.64 -7.33
CA GLY A 835 -8.12 21.49 -6.43
C GLY A 835 -6.80 21.07 -5.78
N GLU A 836 -6.82 20.82 -4.47
CA GLU A 836 -5.63 20.51 -3.66
C GLU A 836 -4.54 21.61 -3.75
N GLY A 837 -4.94 22.87 -3.97
CA GLY A 837 -4.03 23.98 -4.20
C GLY A 837 -2.98 24.17 -3.10
N PHE A 838 -3.33 23.93 -1.84
CA PHE A 838 -2.37 23.92 -0.74
C PHE A 838 -1.27 22.87 -0.93
N SER A 839 -1.62 21.62 -1.26
CA SER A 839 -0.65 20.54 -1.52
C SER A 839 0.27 20.87 -2.70
N TRP A 840 -0.29 21.43 -3.78
CA TRP A 840 0.50 21.95 -4.91
C TRP A 840 1.54 22.99 -4.49
N ALA A 841 1.17 23.91 -3.59
CA ALA A 841 2.07 24.93 -3.09
C ALA A 841 3.19 24.32 -2.23
N MET A 842 2.84 23.46 -1.27
CA MET A 842 3.80 22.84 -0.34
C MET A 842 4.84 21.98 -1.07
N GLU A 843 4.39 21.10 -1.97
CA GLU A 843 5.30 20.31 -2.81
C GLU A 843 6.11 21.23 -3.75
N GLY A 844 5.52 22.32 -4.23
CA GLY A 844 6.20 23.36 -5.01
C GLY A 844 7.41 23.97 -4.28
N TYR A 845 7.31 24.23 -2.98
CA TYR A 845 8.40 24.82 -2.20
C TYR A 845 9.57 23.86 -1.97
N VAL A 846 9.29 22.57 -1.80
CA VAL A 846 10.33 21.52 -1.76
C VAL A 846 11.07 21.45 -3.09
N ASN A 847 10.32 21.53 -4.19
CA ASN A 847 10.88 21.53 -5.54
C ASN A 847 11.68 22.79 -5.87
N ASP A 848 11.22 23.96 -5.45
CA ASP A 848 11.96 25.23 -5.59
C ASP A 848 13.29 25.20 -4.81
N TYR A 849 13.33 24.54 -3.64
CA TYR A 849 14.60 24.29 -2.95
C TYR A 849 15.55 23.42 -3.77
N GLY A 850 15.05 22.34 -4.39
CA GLY A 850 15.81 21.49 -5.31
C GLY A 850 16.41 22.29 -6.47
N ILE A 851 15.58 23.05 -7.19
CA ILE A 851 16.01 23.93 -8.29
C ILE A 851 17.08 24.90 -7.81
N ALA A 852 16.87 25.53 -6.65
CA ALA A 852 17.83 26.45 -6.07
C ALA A 852 19.20 25.79 -5.82
N LYS A 853 19.23 24.57 -5.27
CA LYS A 853 20.49 23.85 -4.99
C LYS A 853 21.19 23.41 -6.27
N MET A 854 20.45 22.90 -7.25
CA MET A 854 21.02 22.54 -8.54
C MET A 854 21.58 23.76 -9.28
N GLY A 855 20.83 24.86 -9.34
CA GLY A 855 21.29 26.12 -9.94
C GLY A 855 22.53 26.69 -9.27
N GLN A 856 22.61 26.63 -7.93
CA GLN A 856 23.82 26.98 -7.17
C GLN A 856 25.04 26.14 -7.58
N ALA A 857 24.85 24.83 -7.74
CA ALA A 857 25.91 23.91 -8.13
C ALA A 857 26.33 24.12 -9.61
N LEU A 858 25.38 24.34 -10.52
CA LEU A 858 25.63 24.68 -11.91
C LEU A 858 26.38 26.01 -12.05
N TYR A 859 25.96 27.06 -11.33
CA TYR A 859 26.65 28.35 -11.32
C TYR A 859 28.12 28.22 -10.89
N LYS A 860 28.40 27.44 -9.83
CA LYS A 860 29.78 27.18 -9.40
C LYS A 860 30.62 26.51 -10.48
N LYS A 861 29.99 25.71 -11.35
CA LYS A 861 30.65 24.97 -12.43
C LYS A 861 30.81 25.79 -13.71
N THR A 862 29.79 26.56 -14.11
CA THR A 862 29.74 27.24 -15.42
C THR A 862 30.01 28.73 -15.35
N GLY A 863 29.74 29.37 -14.19
CA GLY A 863 29.78 30.82 -14.04
C GLY A 863 28.64 31.57 -14.72
N GLU A 864 27.66 30.86 -15.30
CA GLU A 864 26.55 31.48 -16.03
C GLU A 864 25.58 32.19 -15.08
N LYS A 865 25.35 33.48 -15.34
CA LYS A 865 24.69 34.38 -14.38
C LYS A 865 23.24 33.97 -14.06
N HIS A 866 22.49 33.45 -15.04
CA HIS A 866 21.08 33.10 -14.87
C HIS A 866 20.88 32.05 -13.76
N TYR A 867 21.73 31.01 -13.71
CA TYR A 867 21.70 30.01 -12.63
C TYR A 867 21.80 30.63 -11.23
N LYS A 868 22.59 31.69 -11.07
CA LYS A 868 22.69 32.39 -9.79
C LYS A 868 21.41 33.18 -9.48
N GLU A 869 20.90 33.94 -10.45
CA GLU A 869 19.71 34.79 -10.29
C GLU A 869 18.46 33.95 -9.97
N GLU A 870 18.28 32.86 -10.71
CA GLU A 870 17.22 31.87 -10.52
C GLU A 870 17.38 31.13 -9.19
N SER A 871 18.60 30.69 -8.84
CA SER A 871 18.83 30.00 -7.56
C SER A 871 18.50 30.88 -6.36
N GLU A 872 18.85 32.16 -6.39
CA GLU A 872 18.49 33.11 -5.32
C GLU A 872 16.98 33.32 -5.23
N TYR A 873 16.28 33.32 -6.36
CA TYR A 873 14.82 33.44 -6.44
C TYR A 873 14.10 32.21 -5.92
N PHE A 874 14.45 31.01 -6.39
CA PHE A 874 13.82 29.78 -5.93
C PHE A 874 14.15 29.45 -4.47
N LEU A 875 15.32 29.85 -3.96
CA LEU A 875 15.61 29.75 -2.52
C LEU A 875 14.74 30.69 -1.68
N ASN A 876 14.35 31.85 -2.23
CA ASN A 876 13.37 32.72 -1.59
C ASN A 876 11.98 32.08 -1.59
N ARG A 877 11.52 31.60 -2.76
CA ARG A 877 10.21 30.94 -2.91
C ARG A 877 10.06 29.69 -2.05
N ALA A 878 11.13 28.93 -1.85
CA ALA A 878 11.12 27.75 -0.97
C ALA A 878 10.74 28.07 0.51
N GLN A 879 10.71 29.35 0.90
CA GLN A 879 10.28 29.83 2.21
C GLN A 879 8.81 30.34 2.24
N ASP A 880 8.11 30.38 1.11
CA ASP A 880 6.74 30.91 1.02
C ASP A 880 5.70 30.05 1.73
N TYR A 881 6.06 28.85 2.20
CA TYR A 881 5.22 28.03 3.08
C TYR A 881 4.72 28.80 4.32
N VAL A 882 5.48 29.81 4.78
CA VAL A 882 5.05 30.68 5.89
C VAL A 882 3.76 31.44 5.60
N ASN A 883 3.43 31.68 4.33
CA ASN A 883 2.22 32.39 3.91
C ASN A 883 0.96 31.55 4.10
N LEU A 884 1.09 30.22 4.21
CA LEU A 884 -0.01 29.28 4.38
C LEU A 884 -0.14 28.76 5.82
N PHE A 885 0.67 29.27 6.75
CA PHE A 885 0.55 28.93 8.17
C PHE A 885 -0.46 29.85 8.87
N ASP A 886 -1.61 29.30 9.22
CA ASP A 886 -2.59 30.00 10.03
C ASP A 886 -2.19 29.93 11.51
N LYS A 887 -1.60 31.00 12.01
CA LYS A 887 -1.14 31.10 13.39
C LYS A 887 -2.29 30.97 14.41
N GLN A 888 -3.52 31.34 14.06
CA GLN A 888 -4.66 31.24 14.97
C GLN A 888 -5.15 29.80 15.08
N ALA A 889 -5.21 29.08 13.95
CA ALA A 889 -5.52 27.64 13.94
C ALA A 889 -4.35 26.78 14.47
N GLY A 890 -3.11 27.25 14.30
CA GLY A 890 -1.89 26.51 14.63
C GLY A 890 -1.54 25.41 13.62
N PHE A 891 -2.02 25.56 12.38
CA PHE A 891 -1.87 24.60 11.29
C PHE A 891 -1.70 25.32 9.95
N PHE A 892 -1.27 24.55 8.95
CA PHE A 892 -1.31 24.99 7.57
C PHE A 892 -2.70 24.78 6.97
N GLN A 893 -3.17 25.73 6.16
CA GLN A 893 -4.40 25.57 5.37
C GLN A 893 -4.38 26.43 4.09
N GLY A 894 -5.25 26.10 3.13
CA GLY A 894 -5.33 26.78 1.84
C GLY A 894 -5.86 28.22 1.94
N LYS A 895 -5.53 29.03 0.93
CA LYS A 895 -6.06 30.38 0.74
C LYS A 895 -6.68 30.56 -0.64
N ASP A 896 -7.74 31.36 -0.72
CA ASP A 896 -8.28 31.81 -2.00
C ASP A 896 -7.34 32.82 -2.70
N ALA A 897 -7.64 33.18 -3.95
CA ALA A 897 -6.86 34.14 -4.71
C ALA A 897 -6.85 35.57 -4.11
N LYS A 898 -7.71 35.85 -3.13
CA LYS A 898 -7.79 37.14 -2.41
C LYS A 898 -7.04 37.11 -1.08
N GLY A 899 -6.48 35.96 -0.68
CA GLY A 899 -5.72 35.80 0.55
C GLY A 899 -6.55 35.37 1.78
N ASN A 900 -7.83 35.06 1.60
CA ASN A 900 -8.67 34.56 2.70
C ASN A 900 -8.41 33.07 2.91
N TRP A 901 -8.38 32.64 4.17
CA TRP A 901 -8.32 31.21 4.53
C TRP A 901 -9.53 30.46 4.00
N ARG A 902 -9.35 29.20 3.58
CA ARG A 902 -10.45 28.33 3.16
C ARG A 902 -11.49 28.15 4.27
N VAL A 903 -11.02 27.96 5.50
CA VAL A 903 -11.85 27.81 6.70
C VAL A 903 -11.46 28.89 7.70
N ASP A 904 -12.46 29.51 8.32
CA ASP A 904 -12.22 30.44 9.42
C ASP A 904 -11.43 29.75 10.54
N SER A 905 -10.38 30.43 11.04
CA SER A 905 -9.41 29.85 11.96
C SER A 905 -10.03 29.25 13.23
N ALA A 906 -11.15 29.83 13.71
CA ALA A 906 -11.83 29.34 14.91
C ALA A 906 -12.68 28.08 14.67
N SER A 907 -12.98 27.76 13.42
CA SER A 907 -13.79 26.60 13.00
C SER A 907 -12.96 25.52 12.30
N TYR A 908 -11.64 25.71 12.19
CA TYR A 908 -10.75 24.77 11.51
C TYR A 908 -10.55 23.50 12.37
N ASP A 909 -10.87 22.34 11.79
CA ASP A 909 -10.53 21.02 12.35
C ASP A 909 -9.39 20.40 11.52
N PRO A 910 -8.20 20.18 12.10
CA PRO A 910 -7.07 19.58 11.39
C PRO A 910 -7.27 18.12 10.99
N LYS A 911 -8.32 17.45 11.48
CA LYS A 911 -8.60 16.03 11.17
C LYS A 911 -9.48 15.86 9.93
N VAL A 912 -9.91 16.94 9.28
CA VAL A 912 -10.75 16.85 8.08
C VAL A 912 -9.87 16.63 6.85
N TRP A 913 -10.06 15.49 6.19
CA TRP A 913 -9.27 15.08 5.03
C TRP A 913 -9.69 15.78 3.73
N GLY A 914 -8.76 15.90 2.79
CA GLY A 914 -9.05 16.41 1.46
C GLY A 914 -9.18 17.93 1.35
N TYR A 915 -9.91 18.41 0.34
CA TYR A 915 -10.00 19.81 -0.12
C TYR A 915 -8.65 20.41 -0.52
N ASP A 916 -7.87 20.79 0.48
CA ASP A 916 -6.55 21.41 0.38
C ASP A 916 -5.43 20.35 0.32
N TYR A 917 -5.69 19.20 0.95
CA TYR A 917 -4.73 18.14 1.20
C TYR A 917 -4.92 16.97 0.23
N THR A 918 -3.84 16.50 -0.37
CA THR A 918 -3.81 15.24 -1.12
C THR A 918 -3.59 14.08 -0.14
N GLU A 919 -4.54 13.13 -0.09
CA GLU A 919 -4.51 11.87 0.67
C GLU A 919 -4.21 12.00 2.18
N THR A 920 -4.55 13.14 2.77
CA THR A 920 -4.36 13.37 4.20
C THR A 920 -5.21 14.56 4.69
N ASP A 921 -4.89 15.06 5.87
CA ASP A 921 -5.50 16.19 6.54
C ASP A 921 -4.45 17.24 7.00
N GLY A 922 -4.87 18.15 7.89
CA GLY A 922 -4.00 19.19 8.43
C GLY A 922 -2.83 18.65 9.27
N TRP A 923 -2.95 17.45 9.85
CA TRP A 923 -1.87 16.80 10.58
C TRP A 923 -0.80 16.25 9.66
N GLY A 924 -1.18 15.63 8.54
CA GLY A 924 -0.22 15.10 7.56
C GLY A 924 0.73 16.17 7.01
N TYR A 925 0.24 17.40 6.78
CA TYR A 925 1.05 18.51 6.28
C TYR A 925 1.65 19.42 7.36
N ALA A 926 1.42 19.15 8.64
CA ALA A 926 1.94 19.98 9.75
C ALA A 926 3.49 20.10 9.74
N PHE A 927 4.18 19.18 9.08
CA PHE A 927 5.64 19.09 9.08
C PHE A 927 6.28 19.14 7.69
N THR A 928 5.54 19.50 6.64
CA THR A 928 5.99 19.46 5.23
C THR A 928 6.78 20.71 4.84
N ALA A 929 7.83 21.03 5.59
CA ALA A 929 8.84 22.02 5.21
C ALA A 929 10.26 21.59 5.62
N PRO A 930 10.69 20.34 5.31
CA PRO A 930 11.98 19.83 5.78
C PRO A 930 13.17 20.66 5.27
N GLN A 931 13.07 21.29 4.10
CA GLN A 931 14.06 22.23 3.56
C GLN A 931 14.35 23.41 4.49
N ASP A 932 13.36 23.80 5.30
CA ASP A 932 13.49 24.85 6.29
C ASP A 932 12.96 24.47 7.68
N SER A 933 13.36 23.30 8.15
CA SER A 933 12.96 22.75 9.45
C SER A 933 13.14 23.71 10.64
N LYS A 934 14.16 24.59 10.63
CA LYS A 934 14.33 25.65 11.63
C LYS A 934 13.30 26.77 11.48
N GLY A 935 13.00 27.19 10.25
CA GLY A 935 11.94 28.16 9.98
C GLY A 935 10.57 27.63 10.38
N LEU A 936 10.29 26.35 10.11
CA LEU A 936 9.10 25.64 10.59
C LEU A 936 9.03 25.60 12.12
N ALA A 937 10.14 25.27 12.80
CA ALA A 937 10.19 25.33 14.25
C ALA A 937 9.85 26.73 14.77
N ASN A 938 10.34 27.79 14.12
CA ASN A 938 10.06 29.17 14.50
C ASN A 938 8.57 29.54 14.32
N LEU A 939 7.83 28.96 13.35
CA LEU A 939 6.37 29.13 13.22
C LEU A 939 5.62 28.60 14.44
N TYR A 940 6.04 27.44 14.95
CA TYR A 940 5.47 26.84 16.16
C TYR A 940 5.91 27.51 17.47
N GLY A 941 6.94 28.36 17.43
CA GLY A 941 7.48 29.04 18.62
C GLY A 941 8.85 28.55 19.09
N GLY A 942 9.58 27.82 18.25
CA GLY A 942 10.94 27.31 18.46
C GLY A 942 11.01 25.79 18.49
N GLN A 943 12.23 25.26 18.61
CA GLN A 943 12.50 23.80 18.56
C GLN A 943 11.68 23.00 19.57
N LYS A 944 11.54 23.50 20.80
CA LYS A 944 10.72 22.83 21.82
C LYS A 944 9.25 22.76 21.42
N ALA A 945 8.69 23.81 20.85
CA ALA A 945 7.29 23.82 20.43
C ALA A 945 7.06 22.90 19.22
N LEU A 946 8.05 22.75 18.32
CA LEU A 946 8.01 21.71 17.28
C LEU A 946 8.00 20.31 17.90
N GLY A 947 8.84 20.04 18.90
CA GLY A 947 8.83 18.76 19.64
C GLY A 947 7.50 18.49 20.32
N ASP A 948 6.90 19.50 20.95
CA ASP A 948 5.57 19.39 21.59
C ASP A 948 4.45 19.14 20.55
N LYS A 949 4.54 19.74 19.36
CA LYS A 949 3.60 19.49 18.25
C LYS A 949 3.73 18.07 17.68
N LEU A 950 4.96 17.55 17.58
CA LEU A 950 5.21 16.16 17.21
C LEU A 950 4.66 15.20 18.27
N ASP A 951 4.88 15.46 19.56
CA ASP A 951 4.29 14.67 20.64
C ASP A 951 2.75 14.65 20.52
N GLN A 952 2.13 15.80 20.20
CA GLN A 952 0.69 15.89 19.97
C GLN A 952 0.25 15.06 18.75
N TYR A 953 1.01 15.09 17.66
CA TYR A 953 0.73 14.29 16.46
C TYR A 953 0.75 12.78 16.75
N PHE A 954 1.77 12.28 17.45
CA PHE A 954 1.89 10.86 17.81
C PHE A 954 0.89 10.40 18.89
N THR A 955 0.18 11.31 19.55
CA THR A 955 -0.77 11.01 20.64
C THR A 955 -2.22 11.32 20.31
N THR A 956 -2.50 12.18 19.31
CA THR A 956 -3.85 12.46 18.83
C THR A 956 -4.31 11.27 17.98
N PRO A 957 -5.39 10.54 18.32
CA PRO A 957 -5.79 9.38 17.54
C PRO A 957 -6.29 9.75 16.13
N GLU A 958 -5.92 8.96 15.13
CA GLU A 958 -6.70 8.83 13.90
C GLU A 958 -7.82 7.81 14.13
N THR A 959 -9.03 8.09 13.66
CA THR A 959 -10.24 7.32 13.98
C THR A 959 -10.94 6.74 12.75
N ALA A 960 -10.50 7.12 11.54
CA ALA A 960 -11.16 6.83 10.28
C ALA A 960 -12.66 7.18 10.31
N SER A 961 -13.01 8.30 10.96
CA SER A 961 -14.41 8.69 11.12
C SER A 961 -15.00 9.20 9.80
N PRO A 962 -16.21 8.74 9.40
CA PRO A 962 -16.91 9.29 8.23
C PRO A 962 -17.15 10.81 8.32
N THR A 963 -17.23 11.38 9.53
CA THR A 963 -17.39 12.82 9.72
C THR A 963 -16.14 13.63 9.35
N ASN A 964 -14.98 12.97 9.32
CA ASN A 964 -13.69 13.56 8.96
C ASN A 964 -13.32 13.30 7.49
N ALA A 965 -14.12 12.55 6.73
CA ALA A 965 -13.85 12.19 5.35
C ALA A 965 -13.74 13.40 4.39
N GLY A 966 -14.25 14.56 4.81
CA GLY A 966 -14.12 15.83 4.10
C GLY A 966 -14.55 15.74 2.63
N SER A 967 -13.64 16.06 1.71
CA SER A 967 -13.98 16.11 0.27
C SER A 967 -14.07 14.74 -0.40
N TYR A 968 -13.70 13.65 0.26
CA TYR A 968 -13.70 12.31 -0.33
C TYR A 968 -15.09 11.66 -0.37
N GLY A 969 -16.08 12.19 0.36
CA GLY A 969 -17.46 11.68 0.37
C GLY A 969 -17.64 10.37 1.16
N GLY A 970 -16.56 9.77 1.66
CA GLY A 970 -16.55 8.56 2.48
C GLY A 970 -15.14 8.26 3.02
N VAL A 971 -15.04 7.29 3.91
CA VAL A 971 -13.75 6.82 4.44
C VAL A 971 -13.00 6.09 3.33
N ILE A 972 -11.79 6.55 3.01
CA ILE A 972 -10.88 5.91 2.07
C ILE A 972 -9.94 4.95 2.81
N HIS A 973 -9.27 4.05 2.08
CA HIS A 973 -8.45 3.00 2.70
C HIS A 973 -7.31 3.58 3.55
N GLU A 974 -6.69 4.68 3.12
CA GLU A 974 -5.58 5.36 3.81
C GLU A 974 -5.97 5.85 5.20
N MET A 975 -7.23 6.27 5.40
CA MET A 975 -7.74 6.67 6.72
C MET A 975 -7.83 5.47 7.67
N THR A 976 -8.32 4.34 7.15
CA THR A 976 -8.46 3.08 7.90
C THR A 976 -7.09 2.50 8.26
N GLU A 977 -6.15 2.56 7.33
CA GLU A 977 -4.78 2.11 7.53
C GLU A 977 -4.05 3.00 8.55
N ALA A 978 -4.18 4.33 8.45
CA ALA A 978 -3.58 5.28 9.39
C ALA A 978 -4.09 5.07 10.83
N ARG A 979 -5.40 4.81 11.00
CA ARG A 979 -6.00 4.41 12.28
C ARG A 979 -5.31 3.15 12.82
N ASP A 980 -5.14 2.12 12.00
CA ASP A 980 -4.63 0.81 12.41
C ASP A 980 -3.09 0.76 12.57
N VAL A 981 -2.37 1.80 12.11
CA VAL A 981 -0.97 2.04 12.52
C VAL A 981 -0.89 2.23 14.03
N ARG A 982 -1.91 2.79 14.72
CA ARG A 982 -1.95 2.95 16.19
C ARG A 982 -0.77 3.77 16.76
N MET A 983 -0.39 4.84 16.04
CA MET A 983 0.63 5.83 16.43
C MET A 983 0.08 7.27 16.38
N GLY A 984 -1.17 7.46 16.81
CA GLY A 984 -1.84 8.76 16.71
C GLY A 984 -2.20 9.10 15.27
N GLN A 985 -1.86 10.31 14.82
CA GLN A 985 -2.05 10.80 13.46
C GLN A 985 -0.92 10.37 12.51
N TYR A 986 0.07 9.62 13.01
CA TYR A 986 1.12 9.03 12.19
C TYR A 986 0.63 7.85 11.38
N GLY A 987 0.04 8.15 10.22
CA GLY A 987 -0.28 7.19 9.18
C GLY A 987 0.93 6.86 8.33
N HIS A 988 1.86 6.03 8.85
CA HIS A 988 3.02 5.56 8.07
C HIS A 988 2.61 4.90 6.74
N SER A 989 1.35 4.47 6.64
CA SER A 989 0.72 3.87 5.45
C SER A 989 0.76 4.78 4.23
N ASN A 990 0.96 6.09 4.41
CA ASN A 990 1.05 7.08 3.34
C ASN A 990 2.33 7.95 3.46
N GLN A 991 2.81 8.37 2.30
CA GLN A 991 4.07 9.00 1.99
C GLN A 991 4.28 10.33 2.71
N VAL A 992 3.22 11.11 2.90
CA VAL A 992 3.28 12.41 3.61
C VAL A 992 3.80 12.28 5.04
N ALA A 993 3.68 11.09 5.66
CA ALA A 993 4.16 10.83 7.00
C ALA A 993 5.63 10.39 7.05
N HIS A 994 6.21 9.89 5.96
CA HIS A 994 7.49 9.15 5.96
C HIS A 994 8.68 9.90 6.59
N HIS A 995 8.74 11.23 6.47
CA HIS A 995 9.82 12.03 7.05
C HIS A 995 9.57 12.47 8.50
N VAL A 996 8.35 12.37 9.01
CA VAL A 996 7.91 13.06 10.24
C VAL A 996 8.65 12.57 11.48
N THR A 997 8.95 11.27 11.59
CA THR A 997 9.74 10.73 12.72
C THR A 997 11.12 11.38 12.85
N TYR A 998 11.74 11.73 11.71
CA TYR A 998 13.04 12.39 11.67
C TYR A 998 12.98 13.89 11.96
N MET A 999 11.79 14.50 12.02
CA MET A 999 11.63 15.92 12.39
C MET A 999 11.98 16.19 13.86
N TYR A 1000 11.99 15.16 14.73
CA TYR A 1000 12.54 15.29 16.09
C TYR A 1000 14.04 15.66 16.10
N ASP A 1001 14.80 15.31 15.06
CA ASP A 1001 16.19 15.75 14.92
C ASP A 1001 16.28 17.28 14.76
N ALA A 1002 15.31 17.90 14.08
CA ALA A 1002 15.19 19.34 13.96
C ALA A 1002 14.68 20.00 15.25
N ALA A 1003 13.85 19.28 16.03
CA ALA A 1003 13.39 19.70 17.36
C ALA A 1003 14.48 19.58 18.45
N GLY A 1004 15.63 18.96 18.14
CA GLY A 1004 16.71 18.75 19.11
C GLY A 1004 16.47 17.59 20.08
N GLU A 1005 15.54 16.69 19.75
CA GLU A 1005 15.12 15.54 20.56
C GLU A 1005 15.35 14.19 19.85
N PRO A 1006 16.57 13.89 19.35
CA PRO A 1006 16.83 12.73 18.48
C PRO A 1006 16.52 11.37 19.13
N TRP A 1007 16.46 11.28 20.46
CA TRP A 1007 16.04 10.05 21.14
C TRP A 1007 14.57 9.69 20.86
N LYS A 1008 13.72 10.67 20.53
CA LYS A 1008 12.34 10.40 20.11
C LYS A 1008 12.28 9.86 18.68
N ALA A 1009 13.04 10.43 17.75
CA ALA A 1009 13.23 9.86 16.41
C ALA A 1009 13.70 8.40 16.49
N GLN A 1010 14.72 8.11 17.31
CA GLN A 1010 15.25 6.75 17.50
C GLN A 1010 14.20 5.77 18.03
N LYS A 1011 13.35 6.22 18.97
CA LYS A 1011 12.27 5.39 19.53
C LYS A 1011 11.23 5.07 18.45
N ASP A 1012 10.72 6.09 17.78
CA ASP A 1012 9.58 5.95 16.88
C ASP A 1012 9.98 5.23 15.58
N VAL A 1013 11.17 5.51 15.01
CA VAL A 1013 11.72 4.74 13.87
C VAL A 1013 11.88 3.26 14.21
N ARG A 1014 12.29 2.95 15.45
CA ARG A 1014 12.47 1.55 15.89
C ARG A 1014 11.15 0.87 16.19
N GLU A 1015 10.13 1.60 16.63
CA GLU A 1015 8.76 1.09 16.71
C GLU A 1015 8.27 0.70 15.32
N VAL A 1016 8.35 1.60 14.34
CA VAL A 1016 7.95 1.35 12.95
C VAL A 1016 8.63 0.10 12.36
N LEU A 1017 9.96 0.05 12.40
CA LEU A 1017 10.74 -1.09 11.87
C LEU A 1017 10.42 -2.43 12.54
N SER A 1018 9.91 -2.40 13.79
CA SER A 1018 9.61 -3.62 14.55
C SER A 1018 8.24 -4.22 14.27
N ARG A 1019 7.27 -3.43 13.79
CA ARG A 1019 5.87 -3.90 13.68
C ARG A 1019 5.12 -3.54 12.40
N LEU A 1020 5.58 -2.59 11.58
CA LEU A 1020 4.84 -2.12 10.39
C LEU A 1020 5.29 -2.80 9.08
N TYR A 1021 6.14 -3.82 9.16
CA TYR A 1021 6.66 -4.58 8.02
C TYR A 1021 6.58 -6.11 8.22
N THR A 1022 5.57 -6.58 8.97
CA THR A 1022 5.35 -7.99 9.35
C THR A 1022 4.31 -8.70 8.45
N GLY A 1023 4.26 -10.04 8.50
CA GLY A 1023 3.25 -10.85 7.80
C GLY A 1023 3.61 -11.27 6.37
N SER A 1024 4.89 -11.19 6.00
CA SER A 1024 5.37 -11.57 4.66
C SER A 1024 5.00 -13.02 4.27
N GLU A 1025 4.89 -13.90 5.26
CA GLU A 1025 4.55 -15.33 5.13
C GLU A 1025 3.11 -15.61 4.69
N ILE A 1026 2.21 -14.63 4.80
CA ILE A 1026 0.79 -14.71 4.39
C ILE A 1026 0.44 -13.62 3.37
N GLY A 1027 1.41 -13.21 2.57
CA GLY A 1027 1.22 -12.24 1.50
C GLY A 1027 1.03 -10.79 1.94
N GLN A 1028 1.22 -10.47 3.23
CA GLN A 1028 1.18 -9.09 3.74
C GLN A 1028 2.59 -8.47 3.64
N GLY A 1029 3.06 -7.75 4.68
CA GLY A 1029 4.42 -7.23 4.75
C GLY A 1029 4.54 -5.71 4.68
N TYR A 1030 3.46 -5.00 4.33
CA TYR A 1030 3.35 -3.54 4.44
C TYR A 1030 2.05 -3.18 5.17
N HIS A 1031 1.87 -1.90 5.47
CA HIS A 1031 0.76 -1.37 6.27
C HIS A 1031 -0.01 -0.26 5.55
N GLY A 1032 0.24 -0.14 4.25
CA GLY A 1032 -0.35 0.76 3.25
C GLY A 1032 0.26 0.40 1.90
N ASP A 1033 0.09 1.26 0.90
CA ASP A 1033 0.62 1.01 -0.46
C ASP A 1033 2.15 1.05 -0.51
N GLU A 1034 2.75 0.16 -1.31
CA GLU A 1034 4.21 0.06 -1.43
C GLU A 1034 4.83 1.22 -2.22
N ASP A 1035 4.06 1.70 -3.20
CA ASP A 1035 4.31 2.86 -4.07
C ASP A 1035 5.68 2.90 -4.72
N ASN A 1036 5.88 1.93 -5.62
CA ASN A 1036 6.99 1.87 -6.57
C ASN A 1036 8.37 1.98 -5.91
N GLY A 1037 8.52 1.32 -4.75
CA GLY A 1037 9.76 1.31 -3.98
C GLY A 1037 9.81 2.28 -2.81
N GLU A 1038 8.85 3.20 -2.65
CA GLU A 1038 8.93 4.27 -1.64
C GLU A 1038 8.92 3.71 -0.19
N GLN A 1039 7.96 2.88 0.19
CA GLN A 1039 8.00 2.26 1.52
C GLN A 1039 9.21 1.33 1.69
N SER A 1040 9.65 0.69 0.61
CA SER A 1040 10.78 -0.23 0.63
C SER A 1040 12.13 0.47 0.81
N ALA A 1041 12.33 1.63 0.18
CA ALA A 1041 13.52 2.46 0.38
C ALA A 1041 13.50 3.14 1.75
N TRP A 1042 12.32 3.52 2.28
CA TRP A 1042 12.18 3.96 3.67
C TRP A 1042 12.71 2.90 4.65
N TYR A 1043 12.26 1.64 4.51
CA TYR A 1043 12.73 0.53 5.35
C TYR A 1043 14.25 0.39 5.27
N LEU A 1044 14.81 0.38 4.05
CA LEU A 1044 16.24 0.20 3.83
C LEU A 1044 17.08 1.30 4.50
N PHE A 1045 16.75 2.56 4.27
CA PHE A 1045 17.45 3.70 4.88
C PHE A 1045 17.35 3.68 6.40
N SER A 1046 16.13 3.54 6.93
CA SER A 1046 15.89 3.48 8.37
C SER A 1046 16.62 2.30 9.03
N ALA A 1047 16.66 1.12 8.39
CA ALA A 1047 17.39 -0.05 8.90
C ALA A 1047 18.91 0.13 8.91
N LEU A 1048 19.46 0.88 7.94
CA LEU A 1048 20.87 1.32 7.92
C LEU A 1048 21.16 2.41 8.99
N GLY A 1049 20.12 3.05 9.53
CA GLY A 1049 20.19 4.02 10.61
C GLY A 1049 20.24 5.48 10.17
N PHE A 1050 19.92 5.79 8.90
CA PHE A 1050 19.87 7.16 8.40
C PHE A 1050 18.89 7.35 7.24
N TYR A 1051 18.31 8.54 7.07
CA TYR A 1051 17.20 8.84 6.17
C TYR A 1051 17.40 10.17 5.40
N PRO A 1052 17.02 10.27 4.10
CA PRO A 1052 17.17 11.50 3.31
C PRO A 1052 16.13 12.59 3.65
N LEU A 1053 16.19 13.17 4.86
CA LEU A 1053 15.20 14.15 5.34
C LEU A 1053 15.12 15.42 4.49
N VAL A 1054 16.26 16.05 4.21
CA VAL A 1054 16.33 17.33 3.50
C VAL A 1054 16.76 17.10 2.06
N MET A 1055 15.81 16.68 1.23
CA MET A 1055 16.03 16.38 -0.18
C MET A 1055 16.66 17.56 -0.94
N GLY A 1056 17.67 17.28 -1.78
CA GLY A 1056 18.42 18.30 -2.51
C GLY A 1056 19.58 18.93 -1.73
N SER A 1057 19.73 18.62 -0.43
CA SER A 1057 20.85 19.11 0.38
C SER A 1057 22.11 18.25 0.31
N GLY A 1058 21.97 16.97 -0.04
CA GLY A 1058 23.03 15.98 0.07
C GLY A 1058 23.34 15.54 1.51
N GLU A 1059 22.42 15.67 2.47
CA GLU A 1059 22.54 15.12 3.83
C GLU A 1059 21.51 14.02 4.13
N TYR A 1060 21.83 13.14 5.08
CA TYR A 1060 20.93 12.13 5.63
C TYR A 1060 20.79 12.33 7.14
N ALA A 1061 19.57 12.47 7.66
CA ALA A 1061 19.25 12.49 9.08
C ALA A 1061 19.55 11.12 9.73
N ILE A 1062 19.89 11.09 11.02
CA ILE A 1062 20.33 9.87 11.72
C ILE A 1062 19.22 9.37 12.62
N GLY A 1063 18.75 8.14 12.37
CA GLY A 1063 17.79 7.45 13.22
C GLY A 1063 18.46 6.50 14.21
N SER A 1064 17.98 5.26 14.24
CA SER A 1064 18.62 4.14 14.94
C SER A 1064 18.76 2.95 13.98
N PRO A 1065 19.97 2.38 13.80
CA PRO A 1065 20.15 1.19 12.96
C PRO A 1065 19.36 -0.01 13.50
N LEU A 1066 19.00 -0.95 12.62
CA LEU A 1066 18.26 -2.17 12.96
C LEU A 1066 19.18 -3.37 13.22
N PHE A 1067 20.28 -3.46 12.48
CA PHE A 1067 21.19 -4.60 12.53
C PHE A 1067 22.38 -4.36 13.46
N THR A 1068 23.05 -5.44 13.88
CA THR A 1068 24.30 -5.33 14.66
C THR A 1068 25.48 -4.90 13.78
N LYS A 1069 25.41 -5.22 12.48
CA LYS A 1069 26.30 -4.72 11.44
C LYS A 1069 25.57 -4.72 10.10
N ALA A 1070 25.75 -3.66 9.31
CA ALA A 1070 25.42 -3.63 7.90
C ALA A 1070 26.65 -3.18 7.08
N THR A 1071 26.84 -3.76 5.91
CA THR A 1071 27.88 -3.37 4.95
C THR A 1071 27.18 -3.01 3.65
N VAL A 1072 27.38 -1.77 3.18
CA VAL A 1072 26.89 -1.30 1.88
C VAL A 1072 28.06 -1.23 0.91
N HIS A 1073 28.00 -2.02 -0.16
CA HIS A 1073 28.98 -2.06 -1.23
C HIS A 1073 28.64 -1.01 -2.30
N LEU A 1074 29.31 0.13 -2.21
CA LEU A 1074 29.09 1.28 -3.09
C LEU A 1074 29.61 0.97 -4.50
N GLU A 1075 28.98 1.56 -5.52
CA GLU A 1075 29.33 1.32 -6.92
C GLU A 1075 30.78 1.73 -7.27
N ASN A 1076 31.36 2.65 -6.51
CA ASN A 1076 32.76 3.06 -6.65
C ASN A 1076 33.78 2.06 -6.03
N GLY A 1077 33.33 0.89 -5.58
CA GLY A 1077 34.16 -0.17 -4.99
C GLY A 1077 34.60 0.09 -3.55
N LYS A 1078 33.95 1.03 -2.85
CA LYS A 1078 34.15 1.28 -1.42
C LYS A 1078 33.03 0.65 -0.60
N ASP A 1079 33.33 0.33 0.65
CA ASP A 1079 32.35 -0.16 1.60
C ASP A 1079 32.01 0.90 2.65
N LEU A 1080 30.73 1.14 2.88
CA LEU A 1080 30.24 1.81 4.07
C LEU A 1080 29.80 0.75 5.08
N VAL A 1081 30.43 0.73 6.25
CA VAL A 1081 30.11 -0.23 7.32
C VAL A 1081 29.40 0.48 8.46
N VAL A 1082 28.15 0.11 8.71
CA VAL A 1082 27.38 0.51 9.89
C VAL A 1082 27.59 -0.55 10.98
N LYS A 1083 28.13 -0.17 12.14
CA LYS A 1083 28.36 -1.05 13.29
C LYS A 1083 27.52 -0.59 14.46
N ALA A 1084 26.74 -1.50 15.01
CA ALA A 1084 25.95 -1.29 16.23
C ALA A 1084 25.95 -2.59 17.06
N PRO A 1085 27.10 -3.06 17.57
CA PRO A 1085 27.25 -4.42 18.10
C PRO A 1085 26.38 -4.73 19.33
N LYS A 1086 25.88 -3.70 20.02
CA LYS A 1086 24.97 -3.84 21.16
C LYS A 1086 23.50 -3.65 20.79
N ASN A 1087 23.17 -3.48 19.52
CA ASN A 1087 21.80 -3.28 19.07
C ASN A 1087 20.91 -4.49 19.43
N SER A 1088 19.69 -4.22 19.86
CA SER A 1088 18.69 -5.23 20.21
C SER A 1088 17.30 -4.60 20.24
N THR A 1089 16.27 -5.38 20.60
CA THR A 1089 14.92 -4.86 20.88
C THR A 1089 14.88 -3.94 22.09
N LYS A 1090 15.87 -3.99 22.99
CA LYS A 1090 15.99 -3.11 24.16
C LYS A 1090 16.95 -1.94 23.93
N ASN A 1091 18.04 -2.16 23.20
CA ASN A 1091 19.10 -1.16 22.99
C ASN A 1091 18.84 -0.38 21.70
N ILE A 1092 17.85 0.50 21.73
CA ILE A 1092 17.41 1.28 20.57
C ILE A 1092 17.98 2.71 20.53
N TYR A 1093 18.52 3.21 21.64
CA TYR A 1093 18.97 4.61 21.73
C TYR A 1093 20.46 4.76 21.44
N VAL A 1094 20.79 5.74 20.60
CA VAL A 1094 22.17 6.11 20.29
C VAL A 1094 22.76 6.87 21.48
N GLN A 1095 23.84 6.33 22.04
CA GLN A 1095 24.64 6.90 23.11
C GLN A 1095 25.82 7.71 22.58
N GLY A 1096 26.20 7.48 21.34
CA GLY A 1096 27.29 8.15 20.66
C GLY A 1096 27.53 7.54 19.27
N LEU A 1097 28.04 8.34 18.35
CA LEU A 1097 28.45 7.93 17.02
C LEU A 1097 29.90 8.31 16.78
N LYS A 1098 30.69 7.38 16.25
CA LYS A 1098 31.99 7.67 15.65
C LYS A 1098 31.95 7.45 14.15
N VAL A 1099 32.46 8.41 13.40
CA VAL A 1099 32.62 8.33 11.95
C VAL A 1099 34.10 8.23 11.65
N ASN A 1100 34.53 7.09 11.12
CA ASN A 1100 35.96 6.78 10.89
C ASN A 1100 36.84 7.02 12.14
N GLY A 1101 36.32 6.64 13.32
CA GLY A 1101 36.98 6.77 14.61
C GLY A 1101 36.86 8.15 15.28
N GLN A 1102 36.34 9.16 14.58
CA GLN A 1102 36.15 10.51 15.11
C GLN A 1102 34.75 10.69 15.69
N ASN A 1103 34.61 11.36 16.84
CA ASN A 1103 33.32 11.61 17.45
C ASN A 1103 32.43 12.48 16.54
N TRP A 1104 31.19 12.06 16.33
CA TRP A 1104 30.18 12.79 15.59
C TRP A 1104 29.05 13.19 16.52
N THR A 1105 28.67 14.47 16.51
CA THR A 1105 27.68 15.03 17.44
C THR A 1105 26.49 15.68 16.73
N LYS A 1106 26.44 15.60 15.40
CA LYS A 1106 25.31 16.10 14.61
C LYS A 1106 24.33 14.95 14.33
N THR A 1107 23.08 15.30 14.11
CA THR A 1107 22.00 14.36 13.74
C THR A 1107 21.87 14.18 12.23
N SER A 1108 22.79 14.72 11.43
CA SER A 1108 22.86 14.46 9.98
C SER A 1108 24.25 14.03 9.53
N LEU A 1109 24.32 13.34 8.39
CA LEU A 1109 25.54 12.87 7.71
C LEU A 1109 25.56 13.39 6.27
N PRO A 1110 26.60 14.12 5.82
CA PRO A 1110 26.69 14.56 4.44
C PRO A 1110 27.06 13.39 3.52
N HIS A 1111 26.49 13.33 2.32
CA HIS A 1111 26.77 12.22 1.40
C HIS A 1111 28.22 12.20 0.93
N SER A 1112 28.88 13.36 0.84
CA SER A 1112 30.32 13.46 0.54
C SER A 1112 31.22 12.76 1.59
N LEU A 1113 30.65 12.40 2.74
CA LEU A 1113 31.30 11.55 3.73
C LEU A 1113 30.98 10.07 3.50
N LEU A 1114 29.72 9.74 3.20
CA LEU A 1114 29.27 8.36 2.98
C LEU A 1114 29.82 7.76 1.67
N GLU A 1115 29.88 8.54 0.59
CA GLU A 1115 30.35 8.08 -0.74
C GLU A 1115 31.81 7.57 -0.72
N LYS A 1116 32.60 7.99 0.27
CA LYS A 1116 34.00 7.58 0.45
C LYS A 1116 34.14 6.21 1.12
N GLY A 1117 33.03 5.62 1.55
CA GLY A 1117 32.99 4.47 2.45
C GLY A 1117 33.49 4.81 3.85
N GLY A 1118 33.82 3.79 4.62
CA GLY A 1118 34.33 3.91 5.98
C GLY A 1118 33.43 3.24 7.01
N VAL A 1119 33.51 3.68 8.26
CA VAL A 1119 32.79 3.05 9.39
C VAL A 1119 31.96 4.08 10.15
N LEU A 1120 30.66 3.82 10.28
CA LEU A 1120 29.75 4.45 11.24
C LEU A 1120 29.63 3.53 12.46
N ASP A 1121 30.22 3.90 13.59
CA ASP A 1121 30.26 3.08 14.81
C ASP A 1121 29.32 3.67 15.88
N PHE A 1122 28.15 3.05 15.99
CA PHE A 1122 27.07 3.41 16.90
C PHE A 1122 27.23 2.71 18.25
N SER A 1123 27.33 3.52 19.31
CA SER A 1123 27.19 3.03 20.68
C SER A 1123 25.71 3.00 21.04
N MET A 1124 25.13 1.82 21.24
CA MET A 1124 23.71 1.63 21.55
C MET A 1124 23.47 1.43 23.05
N GLY A 1125 22.31 1.87 23.55
CA GLY A 1125 21.87 1.71 24.93
C GLY A 1125 20.35 1.67 25.08
N SER A 1126 19.88 1.26 26.26
CA SER A 1126 18.45 1.04 26.54
C SER A 1126 17.71 2.25 27.10
N LYS A 1127 18.39 3.40 27.24
CA LYS A 1127 17.81 4.64 27.74
C LYS A 1127 18.21 5.81 26.81
N PRO A 1128 17.37 6.84 26.67
CA PRO A 1128 17.73 8.07 25.97
C PRO A 1128 19.06 8.65 26.45
N SER A 1129 19.81 9.28 25.54
CA SER A 1129 21.06 10.00 25.83
C SER A 1129 20.96 11.46 25.36
N SER A 1130 21.96 12.28 25.71
CA SER A 1130 22.06 13.66 25.23
C SER A 1130 22.76 13.80 23.87
N TRP A 1131 23.14 12.69 23.23
CA TRP A 1131 23.77 12.72 21.90
C TRP A 1131 22.84 13.41 20.88
N GLY A 1132 23.41 14.29 20.05
CA GLY A 1132 22.66 14.99 19.00
C GLY A 1132 21.72 16.11 19.47
N SER A 1133 21.70 16.47 20.75
CA SER A 1133 20.80 17.52 21.30
C SER A 1133 21.41 18.94 21.35
N GLY A 1134 22.64 19.11 20.84
CA GLY A 1134 23.33 20.40 20.89
C GLY A 1134 22.74 21.45 19.94
N LYS A 1135 22.94 22.74 20.25
CA LYS A 1135 22.41 23.88 19.46
C LYS A 1135 22.71 23.84 17.95
N ASN A 1136 23.82 23.23 17.55
CA ASN A 1136 24.26 23.12 16.15
C ASN A 1136 24.24 21.67 15.63
N ALA A 1137 23.50 20.77 16.30
CA ALA A 1137 23.45 19.36 15.94
C ALA A 1137 22.39 19.06 14.87
N ALA A 1138 21.32 19.87 14.80
CA ALA A 1138 20.19 19.69 13.90
C ALA A 1138 20.58 19.65 12.41
N PRO A 1139 19.72 19.05 11.54
CA PRO A 1139 19.91 19.04 10.09
C PRO A 1139 20.00 20.44 9.49
N VAL A 1140 20.46 20.53 8.24
CA VAL A 1140 20.49 21.79 7.50
C VAL A 1140 19.09 22.38 7.29
N SER A 1141 19.01 23.70 7.35
CA SER A 1141 17.80 24.50 7.14
C SER A 1141 18.14 25.75 6.33
N ILE A 1142 17.20 26.31 5.56
CA ILE A 1142 17.38 27.62 4.90
C ILE A 1142 17.62 28.70 5.96
N THR A 1143 16.71 28.81 6.92
CA THR A 1143 16.72 29.71 8.06
C THR A 1143 17.81 29.33 9.05
N LYS A 1144 18.57 30.33 9.51
CA LYS A 1144 19.71 30.15 10.43
C LYS A 1144 19.47 30.73 11.82
N ASN A 1145 18.60 31.72 11.94
CA ASN A 1145 18.27 32.40 13.20
C ASN A 1145 16.96 31.87 13.80
N ASP A 1146 16.59 32.39 14.95
CA ASP A 1146 15.40 31.97 15.70
C ASP A 1146 14.20 32.89 15.39
N GLN A 1147 14.07 33.33 14.14
CA GLN A 1147 12.98 34.19 13.65
C GLN A 1147 12.19 33.47 12.55
N VAL A 1148 10.89 33.73 12.48
CA VAL A 1148 10.05 33.26 11.37
C VAL A 1148 10.60 33.82 10.06
N PRO A 1149 10.76 32.99 9.00
CA PRO A 1149 11.23 33.46 7.71
C PRO A 1149 10.37 34.61 7.19
N THR A 1150 10.99 35.57 6.51
CA THR A 1150 10.30 36.68 5.84
C THR A 1150 10.75 36.66 4.37
N PRO A 1151 10.18 35.77 3.54
CA PRO A 1151 10.52 35.74 2.13
C PRO A 1151 10.19 37.09 1.48
N ARG A 1152 10.98 37.46 0.48
CA ARG A 1152 10.74 38.67 -0.32
C ARG A 1152 9.44 38.50 -1.07
N GLY A 1153 8.61 39.53 -1.06
CA GLY A 1153 7.38 39.60 -1.85
C GLY A 1153 7.40 40.78 -2.80
N ASP A 1154 6.47 40.78 -3.76
CA ASP A 1154 6.26 41.92 -4.63
C ASP A 1154 5.89 43.18 -3.82
N GLN A 1155 6.49 44.30 -4.19
CA GLN A 1155 6.31 45.60 -3.54
C GLN A 1155 5.51 46.58 -4.40
N LEU A 1156 5.08 46.15 -5.58
CA LEU A 1156 4.31 46.98 -6.49
C LEU A 1156 2.83 47.01 -6.08
N ALA A 1157 2.19 48.15 -6.32
CA ALA A 1157 0.78 48.39 -5.99
C ALA A 1157 0.06 49.09 -7.15
N GLY A 1158 0.37 48.66 -8.38
CA GLY A 1158 -0.20 49.23 -9.59
C GLY A 1158 -1.61 48.70 -9.90
N VAL A 1159 -2.21 49.22 -10.96
CA VAL A 1159 -3.48 48.73 -11.50
C VAL A 1159 -3.31 48.39 -12.99
N GLY A 1160 -4.02 47.36 -13.44
CA GLY A 1160 -3.99 46.88 -14.82
C GLY A 1160 -3.12 45.64 -15.01
N ALA A 1161 -3.03 45.20 -16.27
CA ALA A 1161 -2.51 43.89 -16.70
C ALA A 1161 -1.00 43.68 -16.53
N LEU A 1162 -0.30 44.45 -15.70
CA LEU A 1162 1.10 44.20 -15.32
C LEU A 1162 1.28 44.05 -13.80
N PHE A 1163 0.17 44.19 -13.06
CA PHE A 1163 0.10 44.23 -11.60
C PHE A 1163 -1.15 43.52 -11.06
N ASP A 1164 -1.82 42.69 -11.86
CA ASP A 1164 -3.08 42.02 -11.50
C ASP A 1164 -2.88 40.59 -11.00
N ASN A 1165 -1.63 40.19 -10.72
CA ASN A 1165 -1.21 38.89 -10.22
C ASN A 1165 -1.66 37.73 -11.11
N THR A 1166 -1.64 37.93 -12.43
CA THR A 1166 -1.99 36.87 -13.38
C THR A 1166 -1.20 36.95 -14.67
N SER A 1167 -0.78 35.80 -15.20
CA SER A 1167 -0.18 35.71 -16.53
C SER A 1167 -1.23 35.60 -17.65
N ALA A 1168 -2.52 35.77 -17.32
CA ALA A 1168 -3.61 35.60 -18.27
C ALA A 1168 -3.92 36.87 -19.09
N THR A 1169 -3.57 38.03 -18.54
CA THR A 1169 -3.69 39.36 -19.15
C THR A 1169 -2.31 39.83 -19.62
N ASP A 1170 -2.27 40.82 -20.51
CA ASP A 1170 -1.01 41.40 -20.97
C ASP A 1170 -1.18 42.86 -21.43
N ALA A 1171 -0.06 43.60 -21.45
CA ALA A 1171 0.00 44.98 -21.92
C ALA A 1171 1.25 45.24 -22.78
N THR A 1172 1.05 45.96 -23.90
CA THR A 1172 2.15 46.46 -24.75
C THR A 1172 2.58 47.85 -24.30
N VAL A 1173 3.86 48.00 -23.96
CA VAL A 1173 4.42 49.19 -23.31
C VAL A 1173 5.83 49.48 -23.84
N ALA A 1174 6.24 50.75 -23.84
CA ALA A 1174 7.65 51.15 -24.08
C ALA A 1174 8.38 51.52 -22.76
N SER A 1175 7.61 51.87 -21.73
CA SER A 1175 8.09 52.12 -20.38
C SER A 1175 6.95 51.81 -19.40
N VAL A 1176 7.30 51.33 -18.21
CA VAL A 1176 6.35 50.99 -17.14
C VAL A 1176 6.77 51.74 -15.89
N ASP A 1177 5.88 52.56 -15.33
CA ASP A 1177 6.06 53.07 -13.98
C ASP A 1177 5.74 51.95 -13.00
N LEU A 1178 6.62 51.72 -12.03
CA LEU A 1178 6.52 50.63 -11.05
C LEU A 1178 6.18 51.26 -9.69
N PRO A 1179 4.88 51.45 -9.37
CA PRO A 1179 4.46 52.17 -8.18
C PRO A 1179 4.73 51.34 -6.92
N VAL A 1180 5.51 51.89 -5.99
CA VAL A 1180 5.73 51.35 -4.66
C VAL A 1180 5.01 52.21 -3.63
N THR A 1181 4.45 51.61 -2.58
CA THR A 1181 3.70 52.34 -1.54
C THR A 1181 4.59 53.11 -0.56
N LYS A 1182 5.88 52.76 -0.50
CA LYS A 1182 6.91 53.39 0.34
C LYS A 1182 8.28 53.25 -0.30
N ALA A 1183 9.28 53.95 0.24
CA ALA A 1183 10.66 53.79 -0.21
C ALA A 1183 11.12 52.34 0.00
N THR A 1184 11.37 51.64 -1.10
CA THR A 1184 11.62 50.19 -1.14
C THR A 1184 13.01 49.94 -1.71
N LYS A 1185 13.70 48.90 -1.23
CA LYS A 1185 14.98 48.46 -1.78
C LYS A 1185 14.78 47.18 -2.60
N GLY A 1186 14.35 47.33 -3.85
CA GLY A 1186 14.21 46.19 -4.76
C GLY A 1186 15.55 45.53 -5.03
N VAL A 1187 15.64 44.23 -4.78
CA VAL A 1187 16.87 43.43 -4.97
C VAL A 1187 16.77 42.47 -6.14
N GLN A 1188 15.56 42.07 -6.51
CA GLN A 1188 15.26 41.33 -7.74
C GLN A 1188 13.98 41.89 -8.37
N TYR A 1189 13.79 41.63 -9.65
CA TYR A 1189 12.52 41.87 -10.32
C TYR A 1189 12.23 40.72 -11.27
N THR A 1190 10.95 40.43 -11.48
CA THR A 1190 10.50 39.43 -12.46
C THR A 1190 9.88 40.13 -13.65
N LEU A 1191 9.97 39.51 -14.82
CA LEU A 1191 9.22 39.87 -16.01
C LEU A 1191 8.54 38.60 -16.52
N THR A 1192 7.24 38.66 -16.79
CA THR A 1192 6.49 37.55 -17.36
C THR A 1192 6.13 37.86 -18.80
N SER A 1193 6.49 36.97 -19.72
CA SER A 1193 6.10 37.11 -21.12
C SER A 1193 4.59 36.96 -21.30
N SER A 1194 4.03 37.51 -22.38
CA SER A 1194 2.62 37.24 -22.72
C SER A 1194 2.41 35.82 -23.25
N LYS A 1195 1.20 35.54 -23.75
CA LYS A 1195 0.89 34.32 -24.50
C LYS A 1195 1.68 34.15 -25.82
N ASP A 1196 2.43 35.16 -26.22
CA ASP A 1196 3.38 35.12 -27.33
C ASP A 1196 4.71 35.67 -26.84
N HIS A 1197 5.59 34.77 -26.39
CA HIS A 1197 6.89 35.14 -25.83
C HIS A 1197 7.79 35.92 -26.79
N THR A 1198 7.54 35.85 -28.10
CA THR A 1198 8.33 36.58 -29.11
C THR A 1198 8.11 38.08 -29.06
N GLN A 1199 7.03 38.53 -28.40
CA GLN A 1199 6.74 39.96 -28.17
C GLN A 1199 7.35 40.51 -26.88
N ALA A 1200 7.99 39.67 -26.06
CA ALA A 1200 8.65 40.07 -24.82
C ALA A 1200 9.88 40.97 -25.11
N PRO A 1201 10.28 41.85 -24.18
CA PRO A 1201 11.42 42.74 -24.40
C PRO A 1201 12.74 41.98 -24.47
N THR A 1202 13.63 42.43 -25.36
CA THR A 1202 14.99 41.87 -25.50
C THR A 1202 16.05 42.68 -24.75
N GLY A 1203 15.68 43.84 -24.20
CA GLY A 1203 16.55 44.69 -23.39
C GLY A 1203 15.79 45.81 -22.71
N TRP A 1204 16.28 46.24 -21.54
CA TRP A 1204 15.62 47.24 -20.72
C TRP A 1204 16.57 47.86 -19.69
N THR A 1205 16.14 48.95 -19.08
CA THR A 1205 16.83 49.62 -17.97
C THR A 1205 15.87 49.79 -16.80
N LEU A 1206 16.20 49.19 -15.65
CA LEU A 1206 15.50 49.45 -14.39
C LEU A 1206 16.11 50.71 -13.75
N GLN A 1207 15.26 51.68 -13.41
CA GLN A 1207 15.67 52.93 -12.80
C GLN A 1207 14.93 53.17 -11.48
N GLY A 1208 15.62 53.81 -10.53
CA GLY A 1208 15.05 54.27 -9.26
C GLY A 1208 15.22 55.77 -9.08
N SER A 1209 14.27 56.41 -8.41
CA SER A 1209 14.31 57.82 -8.05
C SER A 1209 13.76 58.06 -6.65
N THR A 1210 14.38 58.98 -5.92
CA THR A 1210 13.89 59.44 -4.61
C THR A 1210 12.81 60.52 -4.73
N ASP A 1211 12.76 61.22 -5.87
CA ASP A 1211 11.91 62.42 -6.08
C ASP A 1211 11.03 62.36 -7.35
N GLY A 1212 11.12 61.26 -8.13
CA GLY A 1212 10.37 61.05 -9.37
C GLY A 1212 10.91 61.82 -10.59
N SER A 1213 11.90 62.69 -10.40
CA SER A 1213 12.46 63.55 -11.44
C SER A 1213 13.90 63.16 -11.83
N LYS A 1214 14.73 62.77 -10.85
CA LYS A 1214 16.11 62.36 -11.05
C LYS A 1214 16.22 60.84 -10.98
N TRP A 1215 16.47 60.22 -12.13
CA TRP A 1215 16.51 58.77 -12.27
C TRP A 1215 17.94 58.24 -12.27
N LYS A 1216 18.18 57.22 -11.44
CA LYS A 1216 19.43 56.47 -11.42
C LYS A 1216 19.21 55.08 -11.99
N THR A 1217 20.05 54.67 -12.93
CA THR A 1217 20.07 53.29 -13.43
C THR A 1217 20.50 52.34 -12.31
N LEU A 1218 19.66 51.35 -12.02
CA LEU A 1218 19.90 50.31 -11.02
C LEU A 1218 20.35 49.00 -11.67
N ASP A 1219 19.77 48.70 -12.82
CA ASP A 1219 20.16 47.57 -13.67
C ASP A 1219 19.92 47.87 -15.15
N LYS A 1220 20.66 47.20 -16.03
CA LYS A 1220 20.51 47.31 -17.50
C LYS A 1220 20.75 45.94 -18.14
N ARG A 1221 19.81 45.51 -18.97
CA ARG A 1221 19.82 44.22 -19.68
C ARG A 1221 19.72 44.42 -21.20
N SER A 1222 20.29 43.49 -21.94
CA SER A 1222 20.29 43.48 -23.41
C SER A 1222 20.58 42.07 -23.92
N GLY A 1223 19.95 41.67 -25.02
CA GLY A 1223 20.11 40.33 -25.59
C GLY A 1223 19.43 39.25 -24.77
N GLU A 1224 18.42 39.62 -23.97
CA GLU A 1224 17.59 38.66 -23.23
C GLU A 1224 16.51 38.08 -24.15
N SER A 1225 16.07 36.87 -23.85
CA SER A 1225 14.96 36.20 -24.55
C SER A 1225 14.11 35.40 -23.58
N PHE A 1226 12.87 35.13 -23.96
CA PHE A 1226 11.99 34.20 -23.26
C PHE A 1226 11.86 32.95 -24.11
N THR A 1227 11.91 31.77 -23.48
CA THR A 1227 11.91 30.49 -24.19
C THR A 1227 10.50 29.94 -24.38
N TRP A 1228 9.59 30.28 -23.47
CA TRP A 1228 8.22 29.76 -23.46
C TRP A 1228 7.21 30.89 -23.28
N ASP A 1229 6.00 30.68 -23.79
CA ASP A 1229 4.87 31.58 -23.55
C ASP A 1229 4.52 31.61 -22.07
N ARG A 1230 4.10 32.77 -21.57
CA ARG A 1230 3.76 32.99 -20.15
C ARG A 1230 4.87 32.55 -19.19
N GLN A 1231 6.13 32.71 -19.58
CA GLN A 1231 7.27 32.40 -18.74
C GLN A 1231 7.60 33.58 -17.84
N THR A 1232 7.64 33.35 -16.53
CA THR A 1232 8.22 34.30 -15.56
C THR A 1232 9.73 34.11 -15.48
N ARG A 1233 10.51 35.15 -15.81
CA ARG A 1233 11.97 35.18 -15.64
C ARG A 1233 12.38 36.18 -14.56
N VAL A 1234 13.41 35.85 -13.79
CA VAL A 1234 13.90 36.66 -12.68
C VAL A 1234 15.27 37.27 -12.97
N PHE A 1235 15.49 38.49 -12.47
CA PHE A 1235 16.73 39.24 -12.67
C PHE A 1235 17.17 39.92 -11.37
N SER A 1236 18.45 39.82 -11.03
CA SER A 1236 18.99 40.52 -9.86
C SER A 1236 19.32 41.98 -10.17
N VAL A 1237 18.94 42.89 -9.28
CA VAL A 1237 19.25 44.32 -9.41
C VAL A 1237 20.74 44.51 -9.16
N LYS A 1238 21.47 45.01 -10.16
CA LYS A 1238 22.94 45.15 -10.09
C LYS A 1238 23.40 46.13 -9.01
N SER A 1239 22.69 47.24 -8.83
CA SER A 1239 23.02 48.30 -7.86
C SER A 1239 21.77 48.68 -7.03
N PRO A 1240 21.32 47.81 -6.12
CA PRO A 1240 20.08 48.04 -5.38
C PRO A 1240 20.21 49.23 -4.43
N GLY A 1241 19.15 50.02 -4.29
CA GLY A 1241 19.07 51.15 -3.37
C GLY A 1241 17.62 51.38 -2.94
N SER A 1242 17.38 52.19 -1.91
CA SER A 1242 16.03 52.52 -1.47
C SER A 1242 15.50 53.72 -2.26
N TYR A 1243 14.39 53.54 -2.97
CA TYR A 1243 13.78 54.57 -3.82
C TYR A 1243 12.25 54.58 -3.64
N ALA A 1244 11.64 55.76 -3.79
CA ALA A 1244 10.19 55.94 -3.72
C ALA A 1244 9.50 55.81 -5.08
N HIS A 1245 10.27 55.87 -6.17
CA HIS A 1245 9.77 55.70 -7.53
C HIS A 1245 10.68 54.74 -8.29
N TYR A 1246 10.07 53.79 -9.00
CA TYR A 1246 10.75 52.88 -9.90
C TYR A 1246 10.13 52.98 -11.29
N ARG A 1247 10.93 52.73 -12.33
CA ARG A 1247 10.42 52.54 -13.68
C ARG A 1247 11.28 51.57 -14.47
N LEU A 1248 10.63 50.84 -15.37
CA LEU A 1248 11.26 49.94 -16.32
C LEU A 1248 11.17 50.55 -17.72
N VAL A 1249 12.31 50.96 -18.30
CA VAL A 1249 12.37 51.53 -19.64
C VAL A 1249 12.83 50.47 -20.62
N LEU A 1250 11.97 50.08 -21.56
CA LEU A 1250 12.24 49.04 -22.55
C LEU A 1250 13.00 49.63 -23.75
N ASN A 1251 13.80 48.82 -24.43
CA ASN A 1251 14.52 49.23 -25.63
C ASN A 1251 13.58 49.50 -26.84
N SER A 1252 12.42 48.85 -26.86
CA SER A 1252 11.34 49.01 -27.83
C SER A 1252 9.99 48.76 -27.17
N SER A 1253 8.89 49.10 -27.86
CA SER A 1253 7.55 48.70 -27.42
C SER A 1253 7.44 47.18 -27.43
N SER A 1254 7.12 46.58 -26.29
CA SER A 1254 7.06 45.12 -26.08
C SER A 1254 5.89 44.75 -25.19
N THR A 1255 5.48 43.49 -25.21
CA THR A 1255 4.32 42.98 -24.47
C THR A 1255 4.78 42.15 -23.28
N LEU A 1256 4.25 42.45 -22.10
CA LEU A 1256 4.47 41.72 -20.85
C LEU A 1256 3.12 41.37 -20.21
N ALA A 1257 3.09 40.27 -19.46
CA ALA A 1257 1.93 39.84 -18.69
C ALA A 1257 1.97 40.27 -17.23
N GLU A 1258 3.16 40.36 -16.63
CA GLU A 1258 3.32 40.77 -15.23
C GLU A 1258 4.73 41.31 -15.01
N VAL A 1259 4.88 42.24 -14.06
CA VAL A 1259 6.17 42.74 -13.56
C VAL A 1259 6.12 42.80 -12.04
N GLU A 1260 7.08 42.18 -11.35
CA GLU A 1260 7.20 42.28 -9.88
C GLU A 1260 8.53 42.93 -9.49
N LEU A 1261 8.55 43.64 -8.35
CA LEU A 1261 9.75 44.17 -7.72
C LEU A 1261 9.89 43.58 -6.31
N LEU A 1262 10.82 42.64 -6.16
CA LEU A 1262 11.00 41.85 -4.94
C LEU A 1262 11.98 42.54 -3.98
N ALA A 1263 11.56 42.73 -2.71
CA ALA A 1263 12.38 43.36 -1.66
C ALA A 1263 12.33 42.64 -0.31
#